data_AF-A0A7S6LXK0-F1
#
_entry.id   AF-A0A7S6LXK0-F1
#
_cell.length_a   1.000
_cell.length_b   1.000
_cell.length_c   1.000
_cell.angle_alpha   90.00
_cell.angle_beta   90.00
_cell.angle_gamma   90.00
#
_symmetry.space_group_name_H-M   'P 1'
#
loop_
_entity.id
_entity.type
_entity.pdbx_description
1 polymer ?
#
loop_
_entity_poly.entity_id
_entity_poly.type
_entity_poly.pdbx_seq_one_letter_code
_entity_poly.pdbx_strand_id
1 'polypeptide(L)'
;MLFKSHLRSILNISPQSENEAESNVVPLYTGKTASDDTLLTTNDTPAQEEYDAPADDSNASRLEAENLAIREAKSRIETEARARVTAEARARVEASARLAAEARIKAETAATEEARARARAEALAAHEAHARQELEARLRQTVEDGLRAEKETVTALRAKVQAEAATTEKARRRLQEEALALEKSRERELAEQRAIEAAIARRRTHEEALKIALAASAAEAEATALARARIEEDEKNIALANAKAEAERQAIEEIRLRTEAEADLTSKAQQKLQGEISAREAEQSRLDAEKKAIEAAQSRRDLDLTAKSEAEARAAAELEAATAQRTRIEAERKARAMAEQVALAEQEAANAALERSRADTLLLEKTRAHTLAENEACAAAEARMQAKEQETAIFNEKAQTDQAVTDTIKERIQAQETAIRRARARAAAEAVARKTAEDKITAETHAAELAEKRIALDRQVEKEANELAETEARLIENKRKQAEAVQQAKSAAAARIEMEQKLTELSTRIAQNQVIAMAKTEERLKAAETAAATVLHKIKLESSALKAIQERIEQDALAVERAIAREAVEAMAVEAALARIRTDEAAIAQASRKIREEIETTKMIQDCFDEEIPSDTVMHDKEQGDTHSSDDGEALLAATEERMAAETSGALDGSDDSANQPESGMLNDPVQSGASGNSIESNDTEVLPDKSETAEIE
;
A
#
# COMPACT_ATOMS: atom_id res chain seq x y z
N MET A 1 75.04 0.48 -15.05
CA MET A 1 74.83 1.43 -13.92
C MET A 1 74.83 0.55 -12.68
N LEU A 2 75.92 0.36 -11.92
CA LEU A 2 76.89 1.32 -11.35
C LEU A 2 76.24 2.38 -10.46
N PHE A 3 76.33 2.16 -9.14
CA PHE A 3 77.01 3.10 -8.23
C PHE A 3 77.74 2.34 -7.11
N LYS A 4 78.85 2.89 -6.61
CA LYS A 4 79.68 2.37 -5.51
C LYS A 4 80.23 3.54 -4.67
N SER A 5 80.07 3.53 -3.35
CA SER A 5 80.88 4.27 -2.36
C SER A 5 80.40 3.84 -0.95
N HIS A 6 81.16 3.34 0.04
CA HIS A 6 82.54 3.52 0.55
C HIS A 6 82.79 4.75 1.46
N LEU A 7 83.66 4.51 2.46
CA LEU A 7 84.08 5.33 3.63
C LEU A 7 83.18 5.14 4.88
N ARG A 8 83.67 4.75 6.08
CA ARG A 8 84.81 5.19 6.95
C ARG A 8 84.56 6.57 7.58
N SER A 9 84.94 6.86 8.84
CA SER A 9 85.44 6.12 10.03
C SER A 9 85.50 7.14 11.21
N ILE A 10 86.41 7.00 12.20
CA ILE A 10 86.79 8.00 13.24
C ILE A 10 85.77 8.12 14.42
N LEU A 11 86.14 7.98 15.72
CA LEU A 11 87.38 7.51 16.38
C LEU A 11 87.09 7.14 17.87
N ASN A 12 87.95 6.28 18.48
CA ASN A 12 88.50 6.22 19.87
C ASN A 12 87.63 6.59 21.12
N ILE A 13 87.90 6.12 22.34
CA ILE A 13 89.19 5.89 23.04
C ILE A 13 89.19 4.60 23.89
N SER A 14 90.38 3.98 24.02
CA SER A 14 90.76 2.97 25.02
C SER A 14 92.10 3.41 25.67
N PRO A 15 92.40 2.98 26.90
CA PRO A 15 93.48 1.99 27.15
C PRO A 15 92.92 0.69 27.77
N GLN A 16 93.52 -0.51 27.63
CA GLN A 16 94.82 -1.02 28.17
C GLN A 16 94.88 -1.06 29.71
N SER A 17 95.53 -2.05 30.35
CA SER A 17 96.65 -2.89 29.87
C SER A 17 96.64 -4.34 30.43
N GLU A 18 97.16 -5.26 29.59
CA GLU A 18 98.12 -6.38 29.89
C GLU A 18 97.73 -7.49 30.89
N ASN A 19 97.72 -8.79 30.50
CA ASN A 19 98.85 -9.73 30.21
C ASN A 19 99.56 -10.18 31.52
N GLU A 20 100.07 -11.39 31.75
CA GLU A 20 100.41 -12.63 30.99
C GLU A 20 100.72 -13.73 32.07
N ALA A 21 101.07 -15.01 31.87
CA ALA A 21 101.24 -15.93 30.72
C ALA A 21 100.99 -17.39 31.19
N GLU A 22 101.16 -18.38 30.30
CA GLU A 22 100.88 -19.81 30.52
C GLU A 22 102.15 -20.64 30.87
N SER A 23 101.96 -21.97 30.98
CA SER A 23 102.98 -23.02 30.79
C SER A 23 103.91 -23.34 32.00
N ASN A 24 104.51 -24.53 32.17
CA ASN A 24 104.32 -25.86 31.55
C ASN A 24 105.10 -26.94 32.35
N VAL A 25 104.75 -28.24 32.21
CA VAL A 25 105.69 -29.43 32.24
C VAL A 25 106.47 -29.70 33.57
N VAL A 26 106.77 -30.90 34.09
CA VAL A 26 106.43 -32.35 33.91
C VAL A 26 106.85 -33.11 35.21
N PRO A 27 106.35 -34.32 35.53
CA PRO A 27 106.63 -35.02 36.80
C PRO A 27 107.85 -35.96 36.80
N LEU A 28 108.32 -36.33 38.01
CA LEU A 28 109.04 -37.55 38.45
C LEU A 28 109.21 -37.45 39.98
N TYR A 29 109.62 -38.44 40.79
CA TYR A 29 109.28 -39.86 41.07
C TYR A 29 110.30 -40.32 42.16
N THR A 30 110.17 -41.52 42.74
CA THR A 30 111.01 -42.12 43.83
C THR A 30 110.80 -41.52 45.24
N GLY A 31 110.88 -42.28 46.34
CA GLY A 31 110.98 -43.75 46.48
C GLY A 31 111.12 -44.24 47.94
N LYS A 32 110.89 -45.56 48.15
CA LYS A 32 111.49 -46.57 49.10
C LYS A 32 112.29 -46.08 50.35
N THR A 33 112.36 -46.77 51.50
CA THR A 33 112.04 -48.15 52.01
C THR A 33 111.46 -48.04 53.45
N ALA A 34 110.88 -49.04 54.17
CA ALA A 34 111.13 -50.48 54.39
C ALA A 34 112.37 -50.81 55.28
N SER A 35 112.32 -51.98 55.96
CA SER A 35 113.20 -52.50 57.04
C SER A 35 113.00 -51.85 58.43
N ASP A 36 112.78 -52.53 59.57
CA ASP A 36 112.79 -53.95 60.02
C ASP A 36 114.07 -54.46 60.74
N ASP A 37 113.82 -55.23 61.82
CA ASP A 37 114.65 -56.09 62.70
C ASP A 37 115.97 -55.59 63.37
N THR A 38 116.29 -56.23 64.51
CA THR A 38 117.62 -56.75 64.98
C THR A 38 117.85 -56.58 66.50
N LEU A 39 118.34 -57.65 67.13
CA LEU A 39 118.60 -57.82 68.58
C LEU A 39 120.08 -57.57 68.97
N LEU A 40 120.46 -58.03 70.19
CA LEU A 40 121.82 -58.21 70.77
C LEU A 40 122.37 -56.95 71.48
N THR A 41 122.70 -56.91 72.78
CA THR A 41 123.48 -57.79 73.71
C THR A 41 125.01 -57.74 73.56
N THR A 42 125.66 -56.90 74.38
CA THR A 42 126.93 -57.17 75.10
C THR A 42 126.78 -56.58 76.51
N ASN A 43 127.13 -57.18 77.67
CA ASN A 43 128.19 -58.08 78.16
C ASN A 43 129.50 -57.40 78.62
N ASP A 44 130.05 -57.99 79.68
CA ASP A 44 131.44 -58.01 80.18
C ASP A 44 132.01 -56.86 81.07
N THR A 45 132.22 -57.24 82.34
CA THR A 45 133.22 -56.75 83.31
C THR A 45 134.66 -56.97 82.84
N PRO A 46 135.63 -56.16 83.30
CA PRO A 46 136.59 -56.60 84.34
C PRO A 46 136.63 -55.60 85.54
N ALA A 47 137.21 -55.88 86.73
CA ALA A 47 138.62 -56.14 87.08
C ALA A 47 139.56 -54.98 86.68
N GLN A 48 140.60 -54.58 87.43
CA GLN A 48 141.19 -55.09 88.68
C GLN A 48 142.11 -53.99 89.27
N GLU A 49 142.32 -53.92 90.59
CA GLU A 49 143.65 -53.76 91.23
C GLU A 49 143.56 -53.70 92.77
N GLU A 50 144.65 -54.08 93.42
CA GLU A 50 144.75 -54.50 94.82
C GLU A 50 146.05 -53.92 95.39
N TYR A 51 146.00 -53.25 96.55
CA TYR A 51 147.18 -52.71 97.23
C TYR A 51 147.01 -52.75 98.75
N ASP A 52 147.90 -53.49 99.43
CA ASP A 52 147.92 -53.63 100.88
C ASP A 52 148.43 -52.36 101.61
N ALA A 53 147.66 -51.89 102.58
CA ALA A 53 148.16 -51.23 103.80
C ALA A 53 147.06 -51.25 104.89
N PRO A 54 147.38 -51.52 106.18
CA PRO A 54 146.36 -51.80 107.19
C PRO A 54 145.86 -50.58 107.98
N ALA A 55 144.65 -50.75 108.55
CA ALA A 55 144.02 -50.00 109.65
C ALA A 55 143.59 -48.54 109.39
N ASP A 56 142.29 -48.33 109.13
CA ASP A 56 141.39 -47.76 110.16
C ASP A 56 139.90 -47.93 109.79
N ASP A 57 139.10 -48.52 110.69
CA ASP A 57 137.80 -49.16 110.40
C ASP A 57 136.61 -48.19 110.25
N SER A 58 136.87 -46.89 110.06
CA SER A 58 135.86 -45.82 110.17
C SER A 58 135.33 -45.26 108.83
N ASN A 59 135.97 -45.55 107.70
CA ASN A 59 135.60 -44.93 106.41
C ASN A 59 134.59 -45.74 105.57
N ALA A 60 134.56 -47.08 105.71
CA ALA A 60 133.78 -47.96 104.84
C ALA A 60 132.26 -47.69 104.90
N SER A 61 131.69 -47.62 106.10
CA SER A 61 130.23 -47.49 106.29
C SER A 61 129.61 -46.20 105.75
N ARG A 62 130.42 -45.16 105.48
CA ARG A 62 129.93 -43.91 104.88
C ARG A 62 129.67 -44.03 103.39
N LEU A 63 130.48 -44.83 102.69
CA LEU A 63 130.38 -45.07 101.24
C LEU A 63 129.16 -45.91 100.86
N GLU A 64 128.75 -46.85 101.70
CA GLU A 64 127.57 -47.70 101.41
C GLU A 64 126.26 -46.90 101.42
N ALA A 65 126.09 -46.01 102.41
CA ALA A 65 124.92 -45.14 102.54
C ALA A 65 124.81 -44.17 101.35
N GLU A 66 125.93 -43.58 100.93
CA GLU A 66 126.01 -42.70 99.76
C GLU A 66 125.63 -43.45 98.46
N ASN A 67 126.15 -44.67 98.26
CA ASN A 67 125.78 -45.53 97.14
C ASN A 67 124.31 -46.00 97.16
N LEU A 68 123.64 -45.99 98.32
CA LEU A 68 122.21 -46.30 98.43
C LEU A 68 121.36 -45.08 98.02
N ALA A 69 121.71 -43.89 98.51
CA ALA A 69 121.07 -42.63 98.12
C ALA A 69 121.20 -42.35 96.61
N ILE A 70 122.37 -42.61 96.01
CA ILE A 70 122.59 -42.46 94.57
C ILE A 70 121.68 -43.39 93.74
N ARG A 71 121.45 -44.63 94.19
CA ARG A 71 120.53 -45.57 93.51
C ARG A 71 119.08 -45.13 93.61
N GLU A 72 118.65 -44.64 94.77
CA GLU A 72 117.29 -44.12 94.93
C GLU A 72 117.06 -42.86 94.08
N ALA A 73 118.03 -41.92 94.06
CA ALA A 73 117.98 -40.73 93.22
C ALA A 73 117.86 -41.08 91.72
N LYS A 74 118.66 -42.06 91.23
CA LYS A 74 118.54 -42.57 89.85
C LYS A 74 117.16 -43.14 89.55
N SER A 75 116.60 -43.97 90.44
CA SER A 75 115.25 -44.53 90.29
C SER A 75 114.17 -43.44 90.21
N ARG A 76 114.26 -42.39 91.05
CA ARG A 76 113.36 -41.22 91.00
C ARG A 76 113.51 -40.45 89.68
N ILE A 77 114.73 -40.22 89.20
CA ILE A 77 115.00 -39.54 87.92
C ILE A 77 114.46 -40.36 86.73
N GLU A 78 114.65 -41.68 86.71
CA GLU A 78 114.12 -42.54 85.65
C GLU A 78 112.59 -42.59 85.63
N THR A 79 111.95 -42.69 86.79
CA THR A 79 110.48 -42.70 86.88
C THR A 79 109.90 -41.34 86.51
N GLU A 80 110.53 -40.23 86.91
CA GLU A 80 110.16 -38.89 86.46
C GLU A 80 110.37 -38.70 84.96
N ALA A 81 111.48 -39.18 84.38
CA ALA A 81 111.73 -39.11 82.94
C ALA A 81 110.66 -39.89 82.14
N ARG A 82 110.28 -41.10 82.59
CA ARG A 82 109.19 -41.88 81.99
C ARG A 82 107.83 -41.17 82.14
N ALA A 83 107.57 -40.52 83.27
CA ALA A 83 106.37 -39.70 83.46
C ALA A 83 106.34 -38.48 82.52
N ARG A 84 107.47 -37.78 82.36
CA ARG A 84 107.61 -36.64 81.42
C ARG A 84 107.40 -37.07 79.97
N VAL A 85 108.04 -38.16 79.52
CA VAL A 85 107.89 -38.68 78.14
C VAL A 85 106.46 -39.16 77.87
N THR A 86 105.80 -39.83 78.82
CA THR A 86 104.41 -40.26 78.65
C THR A 86 103.41 -39.10 78.70
N ALA A 87 103.67 -38.06 79.49
CA ALA A 87 102.91 -36.81 79.46
C ALA A 87 103.10 -36.07 78.12
N GLU A 88 104.32 -35.98 77.61
CA GLU A 88 104.61 -35.34 76.32
C GLU A 88 103.98 -36.11 75.15
N ALA A 89 104.06 -37.45 75.14
CA ALA A 89 103.41 -38.29 74.14
C ALA A 89 101.88 -38.07 74.15
N ARG A 90 101.25 -37.99 75.33
CA ARG A 90 99.83 -37.64 75.48
C ARG A 90 99.53 -36.24 74.94
N ALA A 91 100.34 -35.24 75.28
CA ALA A 91 100.16 -33.86 74.80
C ALA A 91 100.30 -33.75 73.27
N ARG A 92 101.25 -34.48 72.66
CA ARG A 92 101.40 -34.57 71.19
C ARG A 92 100.20 -35.24 70.53
N VAL A 93 99.70 -36.35 71.09
CA VAL A 93 98.48 -37.03 70.60
C VAL A 93 97.27 -36.11 70.74
N GLU A 94 97.09 -35.44 71.88
CA GLU A 94 95.98 -34.51 72.10
C GLU A 94 96.04 -33.31 71.14
N ALA A 95 97.22 -32.72 70.93
CA ALA A 95 97.41 -31.67 69.93
C ALA A 95 97.04 -32.14 68.51
N SER A 96 97.46 -33.36 68.13
CA SER A 96 97.09 -33.94 66.82
C SER A 96 95.59 -34.21 66.70
N ALA A 97 94.93 -34.63 67.78
CA ALA A 97 93.48 -34.86 67.82
C ALA A 97 92.69 -33.53 67.74
N ARG A 98 93.17 -32.47 68.41
CA ARG A 98 92.61 -31.12 68.30
C ARG A 98 92.73 -30.58 66.89
N LEU A 99 93.91 -30.68 66.25
CA LEU A 99 94.11 -30.27 64.86
C LEU A 99 93.23 -31.07 63.88
N ALA A 100 93.06 -32.38 64.10
CA ALA A 100 92.16 -33.21 63.29
C ALA A 100 90.67 -32.84 63.49
N ALA A 101 90.27 -32.48 64.71
CA ALA A 101 88.92 -31.99 65.00
C ALA A 101 88.67 -30.62 64.36
N GLU A 102 89.61 -29.68 64.47
CA GLU A 102 89.53 -28.38 63.79
C GLU A 102 89.47 -28.51 62.27
N ALA A 103 90.25 -29.43 61.67
CA ALA A 103 90.21 -29.69 60.23
C ALA A 103 88.85 -30.25 59.79
N ARG A 104 88.24 -31.14 60.59
CA ARG A 104 86.87 -31.63 60.35
C ARG A 104 85.84 -30.52 60.46
N ILE A 105 85.89 -29.70 61.51
CA ILE A 105 84.98 -28.56 61.70
C ILE A 105 85.09 -27.60 60.50
N LYS A 106 86.31 -27.25 60.06
CA LYS A 106 86.56 -26.39 58.89
C LYS A 106 86.00 -26.98 57.59
N ALA A 107 86.11 -28.29 57.38
CA ALA A 107 85.52 -28.99 56.23
C ALA A 107 83.98 -29.03 56.30
N GLU A 108 83.40 -29.26 57.49
CA GLU A 108 81.96 -29.29 57.71
C GLU A 108 81.31 -27.90 57.57
N THR A 109 81.97 -26.84 58.06
CA THR A 109 81.53 -25.45 57.82
C THR A 109 81.60 -25.12 56.34
N ALA A 110 82.68 -25.46 55.64
CA ALA A 110 82.79 -25.22 54.20
C ALA A 110 81.71 -25.97 53.39
N ALA A 111 81.45 -27.25 53.70
CA ALA A 111 80.41 -28.03 53.04
C ALA A 111 78.99 -27.51 53.31
N THR A 112 78.71 -27.07 54.55
CA THR A 112 77.40 -26.47 54.89
C THR A 112 77.22 -25.06 54.32
N GLU A 113 78.30 -24.28 54.17
CA GLU A 113 78.29 -23.00 53.46
C GLU A 113 78.07 -23.18 51.95
N GLU A 114 78.72 -24.17 51.33
CA GLU A 114 78.47 -24.50 49.92
C GLU A 114 77.02 -24.98 49.70
N ALA A 115 76.51 -25.88 50.55
CA ALA A 115 75.11 -26.32 50.49
C ALA A 115 74.12 -25.15 50.63
N ARG A 116 74.41 -24.18 51.53
CA ARG A 116 73.62 -22.94 51.68
C ARG A 116 73.74 -22.03 50.46
N ALA A 117 74.91 -21.96 49.82
CA ALA A 117 75.10 -21.18 48.60
C ALA A 117 74.32 -21.77 47.42
N ARG A 118 74.38 -23.09 47.23
CA ARG A 118 73.60 -23.83 46.22
C ARG A 118 72.10 -23.66 46.44
N ALA A 119 71.60 -23.89 47.66
CA ALA A 119 70.19 -23.70 47.98
C ALA A 119 69.68 -22.26 47.76
N ARG A 120 70.53 -21.24 47.99
CA ARG A 120 70.21 -19.83 47.64
C ARG A 120 70.17 -19.59 46.13
N ALA A 121 71.10 -20.16 45.37
CA ALA A 121 71.11 -20.06 43.92
C ALA A 121 69.89 -20.77 43.29
N GLU A 122 69.53 -21.95 43.79
CA GLU A 122 68.33 -22.70 43.39
C GLU A 122 67.05 -21.93 43.70
N ALA A 123 66.93 -21.33 44.89
CA ALA A 123 65.79 -20.49 45.25
C ALA A 123 65.66 -19.24 44.37
N LEU A 124 66.78 -18.59 44.03
CA LEU A 124 66.79 -17.45 43.10
C LEU A 124 66.40 -17.87 41.67
N ALA A 125 66.91 -19.01 41.18
CA ALA A 125 66.54 -19.55 39.87
C ALA A 125 65.06 -19.94 39.80
N ALA A 126 64.49 -20.51 40.88
CA ALA A 126 63.07 -20.81 40.98
C ALA A 126 62.21 -19.54 41.00
N HIS A 127 62.60 -18.50 41.74
CA HIS A 127 61.94 -17.20 41.70
C HIS A 127 61.99 -16.55 40.31
N GLU A 128 63.13 -16.61 39.61
CA GLU A 128 63.24 -16.09 38.25
C GLU A 128 62.39 -16.88 37.26
N ALA A 129 62.36 -18.21 37.37
CA ALA A 129 61.50 -19.07 36.55
C ALA A 129 60.01 -18.74 36.73
N HIS A 130 59.55 -18.56 37.97
CA HIS A 130 58.17 -18.14 38.24
C HIS A 130 57.88 -16.72 37.72
N ALA A 131 58.79 -15.75 37.90
CA ALA A 131 58.62 -14.40 37.37
C ALA A 131 58.53 -14.39 35.83
N ARG A 132 59.35 -15.19 35.15
CA ARG A 132 59.28 -15.39 33.69
C ARG A 132 57.97 -16.04 33.26
N GLN A 133 57.49 -17.06 34.01
CA GLN A 133 56.21 -17.73 33.75
C GLN A 133 55.01 -16.79 33.92
N GLU A 134 55.01 -15.94 34.95
CA GLU A 134 53.98 -14.91 35.14
C GLU A 134 53.97 -13.88 34.01
N LEU A 135 55.15 -13.40 33.58
CA LEU A 135 55.26 -12.47 32.46
C LEU A 135 54.78 -13.10 31.15
N GLU A 136 55.13 -14.37 30.88
CA GLU A 136 54.64 -15.08 29.70
C GLU A 136 53.12 -15.28 29.74
N ALA A 137 52.55 -15.65 30.90
CA ALA A 137 51.10 -15.79 31.06
C ALA A 137 50.36 -14.47 30.81
N ARG A 138 50.86 -13.36 31.37
CA ARG A 138 50.31 -12.01 31.14
C ARG A 138 50.42 -11.60 29.66
N LEU A 139 51.55 -11.87 29.00
CA LEU A 139 51.73 -11.59 27.58
C LEU A 139 50.74 -12.38 26.71
N ARG A 140 50.60 -13.70 26.95
CA ARG A 140 49.61 -14.54 26.27
C ARG A 140 48.19 -14.00 26.44
N GLN A 141 47.80 -13.63 27.67
CA GLN A 141 46.50 -13.02 27.94
C GLN A 141 46.31 -11.73 27.12
N THR A 142 47.29 -10.81 27.10
CA THR A 142 47.15 -9.56 26.32
C THR A 142 47.05 -9.79 24.81
N VAL A 143 47.64 -10.87 24.29
CA VAL A 143 47.51 -11.27 22.88
C VAL A 143 46.15 -11.91 22.60
N GLU A 144 45.62 -12.72 23.52
CA GLU A 144 44.29 -13.32 23.40
C GLU A 144 43.17 -12.27 23.50
N ASP A 145 43.27 -11.33 24.45
CA ASP A 145 42.37 -10.19 24.60
C ASP A 145 42.47 -9.25 23.37
N GLY A 146 43.68 -9.00 22.86
CA GLY A 146 43.89 -8.24 21.63
C GLY A 146 43.27 -8.89 20.39
N LEU A 147 43.48 -10.20 20.20
CA LEU A 147 42.89 -10.98 19.11
C LEU A 147 41.37 -11.08 19.23
N ARG A 148 40.83 -11.06 20.45
CA ARG A 148 39.38 -10.98 20.70
C ARG A 148 38.82 -9.62 20.29
N ALA A 149 39.44 -8.53 20.74
CA ALA A 149 39.05 -7.17 20.35
C ALA A 149 39.15 -6.98 18.82
N GLU A 150 40.20 -7.51 18.17
CA GLU A 150 40.31 -7.50 16.71
C GLU A 150 39.12 -8.20 16.05
N LYS A 151 38.79 -9.44 16.46
CA LYS A 151 37.62 -10.17 15.94
C LYS A 151 36.32 -9.40 16.12
N GLU A 152 36.11 -8.77 17.28
CA GLU A 152 34.92 -7.97 17.60
C GLU A 152 34.86 -6.68 16.76
N THR A 153 35.99 -6.02 16.46
CA THR A 153 36.02 -4.90 15.50
C THR A 153 35.78 -5.35 14.05
N VAL A 154 36.31 -6.51 13.63
CA VAL A 154 36.13 -7.05 12.28
C VAL A 154 34.67 -7.46 12.03
N THR A 155 33.98 -8.06 13.01
CA THR A 155 32.53 -8.35 12.88
C THR A 155 31.71 -7.06 12.86
N ALA A 156 32.03 -6.07 13.71
CA ALA A 156 31.37 -4.77 13.71
C ALA A 156 31.56 -4.00 12.38
N LEU A 157 32.76 -4.05 11.78
CA LEU A 157 33.04 -3.46 10.47
C LEU A 157 32.29 -4.19 9.34
N ARG A 158 32.25 -5.53 9.35
CA ARG A 158 31.46 -6.31 8.39
C ARG A 158 29.96 -5.99 8.48
N ALA A 159 29.42 -5.86 9.69
CA ALA A 159 28.03 -5.46 9.91
C ALA A 159 27.74 -4.04 9.38
N LYS A 160 28.66 -3.08 9.58
CA LYS A 160 28.55 -1.72 8.99
C LYS A 160 28.56 -1.76 7.45
N VAL A 161 29.50 -2.48 6.85
CA VAL A 161 29.58 -2.62 5.37
C VAL A 161 28.32 -3.30 4.80
N GLN A 162 27.77 -4.30 5.48
CA GLN A 162 26.50 -4.92 5.07
C GLN A 162 25.30 -3.97 5.20
N ALA A 163 25.24 -3.16 6.26
CA ALA A 163 24.20 -2.14 6.42
C ALA A 163 24.31 -1.04 5.34
N GLU A 164 25.52 -0.61 4.99
CA GLU A 164 25.79 0.37 3.94
C GLU A 164 25.49 -0.18 2.53
N ALA A 165 25.81 -1.46 2.28
CA ALA A 165 25.38 -2.14 1.06
C ALA A 165 23.84 -2.19 0.95
N ALA A 166 23.13 -2.49 2.04
CA ALA A 166 21.67 -2.53 2.06
C ALA A 166 21.02 -1.15 1.88
N THR A 167 21.58 -0.07 2.46
CA THR A 167 21.05 1.29 2.25
C THR A 167 21.34 1.81 0.85
N THR A 168 22.53 1.54 0.29
CA THR A 168 22.88 1.94 -1.09
C THR A 168 22.11 1.14 -2.13
N GLU A 169 21.82 -0.15 -1.91
CA GLU A 169 20.92 -0.90 -2.78
C GLU A 169 19.49 -0.36 -2.71
N LYS A 170 18.97 -0.09 -1.51
CA LYS A 170 17.63 0.51 -1.33
C LYS A 170 17.51 1.90 -1.97
N ALA A 171 18.60 2.68 -1.99
CA ALA A 171 18.65 3.95 -2.70
C ALA A 171 18.63 3.75 -4.23
N ARG A 172 19.36 2.76 -4.76
CA ARG A 172 19.34 2.41 -6.20
C ARG A 172 17.97 1.94 -6.68
N ARG A 173 17.29 1.09 -5.89
CA ARG A 173 15.92 0.62 -6.21
C ARG A 173 14.95 1.80 -6.30
N ARG A 174 14.97 2.70 -5.29
CA ARG A 174 14.19 3.96 -5.32
C ARG A 174 14.47 4.84 -6.53
N LEU A 175 15.73 4.99 -6.92
CA LEU A 175 16.11 5.76 -8.12
C LEU A 175 15.57 5.12 -9.41
N GLN A 176 15.51 3.78 -9.47
CA GLN A 176 14.91 3.05 -10.59
C GLN A 176 13.38 3.16 -10.59
N GLU A 177 12.73 3.04 -9.43
CA GLU A 177 11.30 3.27 -9.23
C GLU A 177 10.90 4.70 -9.65
N GLU A 178 11.68 5.71 -9.26
CA GLU A 178 11.50 7.13 -9.62
C GLU A 178 11.72 7.37 -11.13
N ALA A 179 12.78 6.79 -11.72
CA ALA A 179 13.04 6.90 -13.15
C ALA A 179 11.90 6.29 -13.99
N LEU A 180 11.40 5.11 -13.62
CA LEU A 180 10.24 4.48 -14.25
C LEU A 180 8.95 5.27 -14.00
N ALA A 181 8.81 5.91 -12.84
CA ALA A 181 7.66 6.75 -12.54
C ALA A 181 7.61 8.00 -13.42
N LEU A 182 8.78 8.62 -13.69
CA LEU A 182 8.99 9.77 -14.59
C LEU A 182 8.91 9.39 -16.08
N GLU A 183 9.38 8.20 -16.46
CA GLU A 183 9.16 7.68 -17.82
C GLU A 183 7.65 7.51 -18.08
N LYS A 184 6.95 6.81 -17.18
CA LYS A 184 5.49 6.71 -17.19
C LYS A 184 4.74 8.06 -16.99
N SER A 185 5.41 9.19 -16.68
CA SER A 185 4.79 10.53 -16.67
C SER A 185 5.07 11.30 -17.96
N ARG A 186 6.28 11.21 -18.53
CA ARG A 186 6.58 11.76 -19.87
C ARG A 186 5.75 11.09 -20.96
N GLU A 187 5.50 9.79 -20.79
CA GLU A 187 4.57 9.03 -21.61
C GLU A 187 3.08 9.29 -21.26
N ARG A 188 2.80 10.17 -20.29
CA ARG A 188 1.51 10.88 -20.11
C ARG A 188 1.57 12.30 -20.67
N GLU A 189 2.68 13.01 -20.56
CA GLU A 189 2.81 14.41 -21.01
C GLU A 189 2.88 14.53 -22.53
N LEU A 190 3.75 13.73 -23.18
CA LEU A 190 3.79 13.58 -24.65
C LEU A 190 2.37 13.25 -25.09
N ALA A 191 1.89 12.10 -24.64
CA ALA A 191 0.54 11.63 -24.80
C ALA A 191 -0.58 12.68 -24.65
N GLU A 192 -0.51 13.56 -23.65
CA GLU A 192 -1.52 14.59 -23.42
C GLU A 192 -1.40 15.80 -24.36
N GLN A 193 -0.19 16.33 -24.62
CA GLN A 193 0.07 17.27 -25.73
C GLN A 193 -0.53 16.68 -27.00
N ARG A 194 -0.20 15.41 -27.17
CA ARG A 194 -0.55 14.64 -28.32
C ARG A 194 -2.07 14.64 -28.46
N ALA A 195 -2.89 14.11 -27.56
CA ALA A 195 -4.35 14.27 -27.72
C ALA A 195 -4.93 15.66 -27.41
N ILE A 196 -4.25 16.70 -27.91
CA ILE A 196 -4.73 18.03 -28.23
C ILE A 196 -4.46 18.34 -29.72
N GLU A 197 -3.31 17.95 -30.32
CA GLU A 197 -3.04 18.10 -31.76
C GLU A 197 -3.17 16.83 -32.65
N ALA A 198 -3.48 15.65 -32.07
CA ALA A 198 -4.81 15.05 -31.61
C ALA A 198 -7.90 15.72 -32.88
N ALA A 199 -9.05 15.85 -32.14
CA ALA A 199 -9.64 17.14 -31.78
C ALA A 199 -9.18 18.41 -32.55
N ILE A 200 -7.93 18.89 -32.52
CA ILE A 200 -7.55 20.06 -33.35
C ILE A 200 -7.70 19.77 -34.85
N ALA A 201 -7.20 18.63 -35.35
CA ALA A 201 -7.39 18.25 -36.75
C ALA A 201 -8.86 17.94 -37.06
N ARG A 202 -9.58 17.24 -36.16
CA ARG A 202 -11.03 16.99 -36.27
C ARG A 202 -11.84 18.30 -36.33
N ARG A 203 -11.48 19.29 -35.51
CA ARG A 203 -12.11 20.61 -35.52
C ARG A 203 -11.79 21.34 -36.81
N ARG A 204 -10.55 21.30 -37.32
CA ARG A 204 -10.22 21.80 -38.68
C ARG A 204 -11.07 21.12 -39.76
N THR A 205 -11.17 19.79 -39.77
CA THR A 205 -12.02 19.07 -40.74
C THR A 205 -13.51 19.40 -40.60
N HIS A 206 -13.98 19.70 -39.38
CA HIS A 206 -15.35 20.16 -39.14
C HIS A 206 -15.56 21.62 -39.57
N GLU A 207 -14.60 22.50 -39.32
CA GLU A 207 -14.57 23.88 -39.81
C GLU A 207 -14.52 23.92 -41.35
N GLU A 208 -13.82 22.98 -42.01
CA GLU A 208 -13.81 22.83 -43.47
C GLU A 208 -15.11 22.21 -44.00
N ALA A 209 -15.65 21.18 -43.35
CA ALA A 209 -16.96 20.61 -43.70
C ALA A 209 -18.09 21.65 -43.59
N LEU A 210 -18.07 22.50 -42.56
CA LEU A 210 -19.00 23.63 -42.43
C LEU A 210 -18.82 24.66 -43.55
N LYS A 211 -17.58 25.00 -43.94
CA LYS A 211 -17.33 25.90 -45.08
C LYS A 211 -17.87 25.31 -46.40
N ILE A 212 -17.71 24.00 -46.60
CA ILE A 212 -18.25 23.30 -47.78
C ILE A 212 -19.79 23.30 -47.74
N ALA A 213 -20.40 23.02 -46.59
CA ALA A 213 -21.87 23.05 -46.44
C ALA A 213 -22.45 24.46 -46.66
N LEU A 214 -21.80 25.50 -46.13
CA LEU A 214 -22.19 26.89 -46.37
C LEU A 214 -22.04 27.30 -47.84
N ALA A 215 -20.97 26.85 -48.51
CA ALA A 215 -20.78 27.10 -49.94
C ALA A 215 -21.80 26.35 -50.81
N ALA A 216 -22.18 25.13 -50.43
CA ALA A 216 -23.24 24.37 -51.09
C ALA A 216 -24.61 25.05 -50.91
N SER A 217 -24.95 25.43 -49.69
CA SER A 217 -26.19 26.16 -49.38
C SER A 217 -26.27 27.52 -50.11
N ALA A 218 -25.15 28.26 -50.21
CA ALA A 218 -25.09 29.48 -51.01
C ALA A 218 -25.30 29.21 -52.51
N ALA A 219 -24.72 28.14 -53.07
CA ALA A 219 -24.92 27.76 -54.47
C ALA A 219 -26.36 27.27 -54.74
N GLU A 220 -27.01 26.63 -53.77
CA GLU A 220 -28.44 26.25 -53.84
C GLU A 220 -29.35 27.49 -53.75
N ALA A 221 -29.01 28.47 -52.92
CA ALA A 221 -29.70 29.77 -52.88
C ALA A 221 -29.53 30.55 -54.19
N GLU A 222 -28.32 30.60 -54.78
CA GLU A 222 -28.10 31.20 -56.10
C GLU A 222 -28.87 30.45 -57.21
N ALA A 223 -28.87 29.11 -57.19
CA ALA A 223 -29.60 28.31 -58.18
C ALA A 223 -31.13 28.49 -58.08
N THR A 224 -31.68 28.57 -56.87
CA THR A 224 -33.12 28.82 -56.65
C THR A 224 -33.50 30.27 -56.98
N ALA A 225 -32.65 31.25 -56.69
CA ALA A 225 -32.83 32.64 -57.13
C ALA A 225 -32.82 32.76 -58.67
N LEU A 226 -31.89 32.07 -59.35
CA LEU A 226 -31.86 32.01 -60.83
C LEU A 226 -33.09 31.29 -61.40
N ALA A 227 -33.61 30.26 -60.73
CA ALA A 227 -34.86 29.61 -61.13
C ALA A 227 -36.06 30.54 -60.99
N ARG A 228 -36.19 31.26 -59.85
CA ARG A 228 -37.24 32.28 -59.64
C ARG A 228 -37.16 33.40 -60.68
N ALA A 229 -35.97 33.93 -60.95
CA ALA A 229 -35.77 34.98 -61.96
C ALA A 229 -36.19 34.54 -63.38
N ARG A 230 -35.95 33.28 -63.75
CA ARG A 230 -36.44 32.70 -65.01
C ARG A 230 -37.95 32.53 -65.03
N ILE A 231 -38.56 32.07 -63.94
CA ILE A 231 -40.03 31.97 -63.83
C ILE A 231 -40.66 33.36 -64.02
N GLU A 232 -40.12 34.40 -63.38
CA GLU A 232 -40.59 35.77 -63.62
C GLU A 232 -40.39 36.24 -65.07
N GLU A 233 -39.29 35.86 -65.73
CA GLU A 233 -39.03 36.20 -67.15
C GLU A 233 -40.03 35.49 -68.07
N ASP A 234 -40.30 34.21 -67.83
CA ASP A 234 -41.30 33.43 -68.55
C ASP A 234 -42.72 33.96 -68.30
N GLU A 235 -43.07 34.37 -67.07
CA GLU A 235 -44.33 35.05 -66.75
C GLU A 235 -44.47 36.39 -67.51
N LYS A 236 -43.40 37.19 -67.58
CA LYS A 236 -43.37 38.45 -68.36
C LYS A 236 -43.52 38.15 -69.87
N ASN A 237 -42.90 37.09 -70.36
CA ASN A 237 -43.04 36.64 -71.75
C ASN A 237 -44.46 36.14 -72.06
N ILE A 238 -45.09 35.39 -71.14
CA ILE A 238 -46.49 34.94 -71.24
C ILE A 238 -47.45 36.14 -71.21
N ALA A 239 -47.24 37.13 -70.34
CA ALA A 239 -48.03 38.35 -70.30
C ALA A 239 -47.92 39.15 -71.61
N LEU A 240 -46.72 39.27 -72.19
CA LEU A 240 -46.50 39.91 -73.48
C LEU A 240 -47.11 39.10 -74.65
N ALA A 241 -47.14 37.78 -74.58
CA ALA A 241 -47.81 36.93 -75.56
C ALA A 241 -49.34 37.07 -75.50
N ASN A 242 -49.91 37.10 -74.29
CA ASN A 242 -51.34 37.33 -74.06
C ASN A 242 -51.77 38.71 -74.54
N ALA A 243 -51.02 39.77 -74.21
CA ALA A 243 -51.30 41.13 -74.68
C ALA A 243 -51.26 41.25 -76.23
N LYS A 244 -50.36 40.52 -76.89
CA LYS A 244 -50.33 40.42 -78.37
C LYS A 244 -51.56 39.69 -78.91
N ALA A 245 -51.95 38.57 -78.31
CA ALA A 245 -53.14 37.81 -78.70
C ALA A 245 -54.45 38.60 -78.47
N GLU A 246 -54.51 39.45 -77.43
CA GLU A 246 -55.62 40.36 -77.20
C GLU A 246 -55.67 41.49 -78.23
N ALA A 247 -54.52 42.09 -78.57
CA ALA A 247 -54.43 43.08 -79.65
C ALA A 247 -54.80 42.49 -81.02
N GLU A 248 -54.39 41.24 -81.30
CA GLU A 248 -54.78 40.51 -82.52
C GLU A 248 -56.29 40.24 -82.56
N ARG A 249 -56.90 39.82 -81.45
CA ARG A 249 -58.37 39.68 -81.34
C ARG A 249 -59.09 41.02 -81.56
N GLN A 250 -58.58 42.12 -81.00
CA GLN A 250 -59.15 43.45 -81.22
C GLN A 250 -59.06 43.88 -82.69
N ALA A 251 -57.94 43.59 -83.37
CA ALA A 251 -57.80 43.84 -84.81
C ALA A 251 -58.75 42.97 -85.65
N ILE A 252 -58.96 41.70 -85.28
CA ILE A 252 -59.92 40.81 -85.95
C ILE A 252 -61.35 41.31 -85.79
N GLU A 253 -61.75 41.75 -84.59
CA GLU A 253 -63.08 42.35 -84.36
C GLU A 253 -63.23 43.71 -85.06
N GLU A 254 -62.17 44.53 -85.17
CA GLU A 254 -62.23 45.76 -85.96
C GLU A 254 -62.39 45.47 -87.46
N ILE A 255 -61.64 44.50 -88.01
CA ILE A 255 -61.81 44.02 -89.39
C ILE A 255 -63.24 43.52 -89.59
N ARG A 256 -63.77 42.73 -88.64
CA ARG A 256 -65.14 42.24 -88.68
C ARG A 256 -66.15 43.38 -88.75
N LEU A 257 -66.09 44.34 -87.81
CA LEU A 257 -66.99 45.50 -87.78
C LEU A 257 -66.90 46.35 -89.06
N ARG A 258 -65.70 46.49 -89.65
CA ARG A 258 -65.51 47.11 -90.97
C ARG A 258 -66.22 46.32 -92.07
N THR A 259 -66.06 44.99 -92.14
CA THR A 259 -66.74 44.15 -93.15
C THR A 259 -68.26 44.13 -92.98
N GLU A 260 -68.78 44.16 -91.74
CA GLU A 260 -70.21 44.28 -91.46
C GLU A 260 -70.74 45.66 -91.93
N ALA A 261 -70.01 46.74 -91.66
CA ALA A 261 -70.37 48.09 -92.15
C ALA A 261 -70.28 48.23 -93.68
N GLU A 262 -69.29 47.62 -94.32
CA GLU A 262 -69.16 47.56 -95.79
C GLU A 262 -70.32 46.78 -96.41
N ALA A 263 -70.67 45.61 -95.86
CA ALA A 263 -71.85 44.84 -96.28
C ALA A 263 -73.14 45.69 -96.15
N ASP A 264 -73.30 46.40 -95.03
CA ASP A 264 -74.45 47.26 -94.77
C ASP A 264 -74.54 48.45 -95.76
N LEU A 265 -73.39 48.99 -96.19
CA LEU A 265 -73.31 50.00 -97.26
C LEU A 265 -73.64 49.43 -98.64
N THR A 266 -73.18 48.21 -98.99
CA THR A 266 -73.54 47.57 -100.26
C THR A 266 -75.03 47.23 -100.34
N SER A 267 -75.64 46.78 -99.23
CA SER A 267 -77.09 46.56 -99.12
C SER A 267 -77.88 47.86 -99.37
N LYS A 268 -77.48 48.97 -98.74
CA LYS A 268 -78.09 50.30 -98.96
C LYS A 268 -77.90 50.80 -100.40
N ALA A 269 -76.79 50.45 -101.06
CA ALA A 269 -76.57 50.76 -102.48
C ALA A 269 -77.50 49.93 -103.39
N GLN A 270 -77.67 48.64 -103.13
CA GLN A 270 -78.60 47.77 -103.85
C GLN A 270 -80.06 48.24 -103.70
N GLN A 271 -80.47 48.63 -102.49
CA GLN A 271 -81.81 49.19 -102.25
C GLN A 271 -82.07 50.47 -103.06
N LYS A 272 -81.08 51.38 -103.14
CA LYS A 272 -81.17 52.59 -103.97
C LYS A 272 -81.26 52.26 -105.46
N LEU A 273 -80.46 51.32 -105.95
CA LEU A 273 -80.48 50.87 -107.34
C LEU A 273 -81.85 50.26 -107.71
N GLN A 274 -82.43 49.43 -106.83
CA GLN A 274 -83.75 48.85 -107.03
C GLN A 274 -84.85 49.94 -107.07
N GLY A 275 -84.77 50.95 -106.20
CA GLY A 275 -85.67 52.11 -106.24
C GLY A 275 -85.54 52.92 -107.53
N GLU A 276 -84.33 53.09 -108.05
CA GLU A 276 -84.11 53.77 -109.34
C GLU A 276 -84.68 52.97 -110.53
N ILE A 277 -84.54 51.64 -110.52
CA ILE A 277 -85.12 50.76 -111.55
C ILE A 277 -86.65 50.94 -111.60
N SER A 278 -87.34 50.83 -110.46
CA SER A 278 -88.80 50.99 -110.43
C SER A 278 -89.27 52.43 -110.72
N ALA A 279 -88.45 53.44 -110.46
CA ALA A 279 -88.74 54.81 -110.91
C ALA A 279 -88.65 54.96 -112.45
N ARG A 280 -87.66 54.31 -113.09
CA ARG A 280 -87.52 54.29 -114.56
C ARG A 280 -88.67 53.53 -115.22
N GLU A 281 -89.08 52.39 -114.66
CA GLU A 281 -90.25 51.61 -115.12
C GLU A 281 -91.54 52.44 -115.05
N ALA A 282 -91.73 53.20 -113.96
CA ALA A 282 -92.89 54.08 -113.81
C ALA A 282 -92.93 55.21 -114.86
N GLU A 283 -91.81 55.89 -115.13
CA GLU A 283 -91.76 56.94 -116.16
C GLU A 283 -91.92 56.39 -117.59
N GLN A 284 -91.40 55.18 -117.88
CA GLN A 284 -91.67 54.51 -119.16
C GLN A 284 -93.18 54.25 -119.36
N SER A 285 -93.88 53.80 -118.31
CA SER A 285 -95.33 53.61 -118.34
C SER A 285 -96.10 54.91 -118.60
N ARG A 286 -95.61 56.06 -118.10
CA ARG A 286 -96.20 57.39 -118.38
C ARG A 286 -96.01 57.82 -119.84
N LEU A 287 -94.80 57.65 -120.38
CA LEU A 287 -94.51 57.97 -121.79
C LEU A 287 -95.36 57.14 -122.77
N ASP A 288 -95.62 55.86 -122.45
CA ASP A 288 -96.47 54.99 -123.26
C ASP A 288 -97.99 55.26 -123.10
N ALA A 289 -98.40 55.99 -122.07
CA ALA A 289 -99.73 56.57 -121.96
C ALA A 289 -99.85 57.88 -122.76
N GLU A 290 -98.81 58.73 -122.75
CA GLU A 290 -98.79 60.00 -123.47
C GLU A 290 -98.84 59.80 -125.00
N LYS A 291 -98.06 58.85 -125.55
CA LYS A 291 -98.08 58.49 -126.99
C LYS A 291 -99.51 58.21 -127.49
N LYS A 292 -100.27 57.40 -126.76
CA LYS A 292 -101.66 57.03 -127.10
C LYS A 292 -102.62 58.22 -127.11
N ALA A 293 -102.38 59.22 -126.25
CA ALA A 293 -103.15 60.45 -126.25
C ALA A 293 -102.85 61.34 -127.47
N ILE A 294 -101.59 61.35 -127.94
CA ILE A 294 -101.16 62.09 -129.13
C ILE A 294 -101.77 61.46 -130.41
N GLU A 295 -101.72 60.13 -130.54
CA GLU A 295 -102.32 59.40 -131.67
C GLU A 295 -103.83 59.68 -131.79
N ALA A 296 -104.56 59.65 -130.67
CA ALA A 296 -105.98 59.98 -130.63
C ALA A 296 -106.29 61.45 -131.01
N ALA A 297 -105.37 62.38 -130.71
CA ALA A 297 -105.51 63.79 -131.09
C ALA A 297 -105.21 64.05 -132.57
N GLN A 298 -104.31 63.27 -133.18
CA GLN A 298 -104.00 63.35 -134.62
C GLN A 298 -105.20 62.88 -135.46
N SER A 299 -105.81 61.74 -135.13
CA SER A 299 -106.97 61.19 -135.85
C SER A 299 -108.17 62.16 -135.97
N ARG A 300 -108.38 63.05 -134.99
CA ARG A 300 -109.43 64.09 -135.09
C ARG A 300 -109.06 65.21 -136.07
N ARG A 301 -107.77 65.55 -136.20
CA ARG A 301 -107.28 66.68 -136.99
C ARG A 301 -107.43 66.44 -138.50
N ASP A 302 -107.27 65.20 -138.93
CA ASP A 302 -107.36 64.81 -140.34
C ASP A 302 -108.81 64.87 -140.87
N LEU A 303 -109.79 64.61 -140.01
CA LEU A 303 -111.21 64.73 -140.34
C LEU A 303 -111.61 66.21 -140.58
N ASP A 304 -111.16 67.14 -139.72
CA ASP A 304 -111.43 68.58 -139.86
C ASP A 304 -110.82 69.19 -141.13
N LEU A 305 -109.72 68.62 -141.65
CA LEU A 305 -109.05 69.11 -142.87
C LEU A 305 -109.85 68.80 -144.13
N THR A 306 -110.46 67.60 -144.24
CA THR A 306 -111.23 67.21 -145.43
C THR A 306 -112.46 68.09 -145.67
N ALA A 307 -113.08 68.60 -144.59
CA ALA A 307 -114.22 69.50 -144.66
C ALA A 307 -113.90 70.92 -145.16
N LYS A 308 -112.63 71.37 -145.15
CA LYS A 308 -112.23 72.69 -145.65
C LYS A 308 -112.02 72.74 -147.16
N SER A 309 -111.39 71.71 -147.73
CA SER A 309 -110.99 71.69 -149.15
C SER A 309 -112.16 71.83 -150.13
N GLU A 310 -113.36 71.41 -149.77
CA GLU A 310 -114.56 71.53 -150.64
C GLU A 310 -115.18 72.94 -150.64
N ALA A 311 -114.84 73.78 -149.66
CA ALA A 311 -115.34 75.16 -149.55
C ALA A 311 -114.46 76.16 -150.34
N GLU A 312 -113.14 76.02 -150.26
CA GLU A 312 -112.17 76.98 -150.81
C GLU A 312 -112.20 77.02 -152.35
N ALA A 313 -112.62 75.93 -153.01
CA ALA A 313 -112.81 75.83 -154.45
C ALA A 313 -113.88 76.78 -155.04
N ARG A 314 -114.69 77.46 -154.20
CA ARG A 314 -115.74 78.41 -154.65
C ARG A 314 -115.35 79.89 -154.53
N ALA A 315 -114.22 80.21 -153.90
CA ALA A 315 -113.85 81.60 -153.56
C ALA A 315 -112.82 82.25 -154.51
N ALA A 316 -112.11 81.47 -155.32
CA ALA A 316 -111.02 81.98 -156.18
C ALA A 316 -111.46 82.75 -157.44
N ALA A 317 -112.77 82.95 -157.64
CA ALA A 317 -113.34 83.55 -158.84
C ALA A 317 -113.47 85.09 -158.80
N GLU A 318 -113.20 85.75 -157.66
CA GLU A 318 -113.61 87.15 -157.43
C GLU A 318 -112.47 88.16 -157.19
N LEU A 319 -111.20 87.84 -157.49
CA LEU A 319 -110.09 88.82 -157.42
C LEU A 319 -109.34 89.07 -158.74
N GLU A 320 -110.05 89.04 -159.86
CA GLU A 320 -109.57 89.47 -161.19
C GLU A 320 -109.38 91.01 -161.30
N ALA A 321 -109.79 91.77 -160.28
CA ALA A 321 -110.17 93.18 -160.35
C ALA A 321 -109.10 94.23 -159.95
N ALA A 322 -107.82 93.86 -159.85
CA ALA A 322 -106.70 94.81 -159.66
C ALA A 322 -105.63 94.70 -160.77
N THR A 323 -106.11 94.41 -161.97
CA THR A 323 -105.40 94.53 -163.25
C THR A 323 -104.96 95.99 -163.52
N ALA A 324 -104.03 96.17 -164.48
CA ALA A 324 -103.56 97.47 -165.00
C ALA A 324 -102.90 98.41 -163.95
N GLN A 325 -101.59 98.36 -163.71
CA GLN A 325 -100.51 98.32 -164.71
C GLN A 325 -99.38 97.32 -164.34
N ARG A 326 -98.88 96.42 -165.19
CA ARG A 326 -98.92 96.28 -166.68
C ARG A 326 -98.43 97.56 -167.39
N THR A 327 -97.27 97.63 -168.05
CA THR A 327 -96.36 96.60 -168.60
C THR A 327 -94.99 97.25 -168.88
N ARG A 328 -94.05 96.51 -169.51
CA ARG A 328 -92.64 96.87 -169.78
C ARG A 328 -91.78 96.89 -168.49
N ILE A 329 -90.92 95.91 -168.22
CA ILE A 329 -90.37 94.83 -169.07
C ILE A 329 -90.51 93.52 -168.26
N GLU A 330 -91.57 92.72 -168.37
CA GLU A 330 -91.96 91.94 -169.56
C GLU A 330 -90.99 92.01 -170.74
N ALA A 331 -89.98 91.16 -170.73
CA ALA A 331 -89.99 89.89 -171.49
C ALA A 331 -88.56 89.43 -171.84
N GLU A 332 -88.39 88.10 -171.93
CA GLU A 332 -87.23 87.40 -172.51
C GLU A 332 -85.87 87.55 -171.77
N ARG A 333 -85.13 86.48 -171.43
CA ARG A 333 -85.35 85.02 -171.39
C ARG A 333 -84.57 84.53 -170.16
N LYS A 334 -85.09 83.70 -169.24
CA LYS A 334 -85.67 82.35 -169.42
C LYS A 334 -84.84 81.43 -170.33
N ALA A 335 -83.74 80.94 -169.75
CA ALA A 335 -83.27 79.55 -169.81
C ALA A 335 -83.17 78.83 -171.18
N ARG A 336 -81.94 78.76 -171.70
CA ARG A 336 -81.29 77.54 -172.22
C ARG A 336 -79.83 77.60 -171.75
N ALA A 337 -79.32 76.76 -170.84
CA ALA A 337 -79.21 75.29 -170.82
C ALA A 337 -78.03 74.76 -171.68
N MET A 338 -76.99 74.32 -170.95
CA MET A 338 -75.91 73.35 -171.30
C MET A 338 -74.86 73.68 -172.38
N ALA A 339 -73.63 73.87 -171.92
CA ALA A 339 -72.34 73.29 -172.37
C ALA A 339 -71.29 73.70 -171.31
N GLU A 340 -70.79 72.82 -170.43
CA GLU A 340 -69.65 71.88 -170.64
C GLU A 340 -68.33 72.64 -170.92
N GLN A 341 -67.33 72.67 -170.01
CA GLN A 341 -66.43 71.59 -169.53
C GLN A 341 -65.45 71.07 -170.63
N VAL A 342 -64.16 70.76 -170.40
CA VAL A 342 -63.22 70.86 -169.23
C VAL A 342 -61.76 70.70 -169.76
N ALA A 343 -60.72 70.81 -168.89
CA ALA A 343 -59.31 70.37 -169.09
C ALA A 343 -58.40 71.23 -170.00
N LEU A 344 -57.06 71.29 -169.85
CA LEU A 344 -56.06 70.97 -168.79
C LEU A 344 -54.81 71.86 -169.12
N ALA A 345 -54.19 72.61 -168.20
CA ALA A 345 -53.07 72.27 -167.28
C ALA A 345 -51.64 72.27 -167.87
N GLU A 346 -50.65 72.52 -166.99
CA GLU A 346 -49.17 72.58 -167.22
C GLU A 346 -48.71 73.79 -168.08
N GLN A 347 -47.58 74.47 -167.82
CA GLN A 347 -46.21 74.00 -167.56
C GLN A 347 -45.37 75.03 -166.71
N GLU A 348 -44.10 74.70 -166.46
CA GLU A 348 -42.97 75.60 -166.09
C GLU A 348 -42.74 76.01 -164.62
N ALA A 349 -42.17 75.07 -163.86
CA ALA A 349 -41.10 75.36 -162.90
C ALA A 349 -39.76 74.86 -163.48
N ALA A 350 -38.66 75.64 -163.37
CA ALA A 350 -37.36 75.26 -163.96
C ALA A 350 -36.09 75.80 -163.25
N ASN A 351 -35.98 77.10 -163.02
CA ASN A 351 -34.65 77.77 -162.95
C ASN A 351 -34.18 78.19 -161.53
N ALA A 352 -34.03 77.27 -160.58
CA ALA A 352 -33.57 77.59 -159.21
C ALA A 352 -32.52 76.63 -158.58
N ALA A 353 -31.95 75.69 -159.34
CA ALA A 353 -31.26 74.52 -158.77
C ALA A 353 -29.75 74.66 -158.47
N LEU A 354 -29.10 75.81 -158.74
CA LEU A 354 -27.63 75.86 -158.88
C LEU A 354 -26.80 76.06 -157.59
N GLU A 355 -27.34 76.70 -156.54
CA GLU A 355 -26.54 77.06 -155.35
C GLU A 355 -26.26 75.92 -154.36
N ARG A 356 -26.94 74.76 -154.48
CA ARG A 356 -26.76 73.65 -153.51
C ARG A 356 -25.39 72.96 -153.57
N SER A 357 -24.69 73.01 -154.70
CA SER A 357 -23.48 72.20 -154.94
C SER A 357 -22.24 72.55 -154.08
N ARG A 358 -22.28 73.63 -153.28
CA ARG A 358 -21.13 74.12 -152.49
C ARG A 358 -21.16 73.78 -151.00
N ALA A 359 -22.27 73.23 -150.49
CA ALA A 359 -22.43 72.95 -149.06
C ALA A 359 -21.84 71.57 -148.64
N ASP A 360 -21.98 70.56 -149.50
CA ASP A 360 -21.78 69.15 -149.11
C ASP A 360 -20.32 68.75 -148.91
N THR A 361 -19.36 69.48 -149.48
CA THR A 361 -17.92 69.15 -149.38
C THR A 361 -17.33 69.40 -148.00
N LEU A 362 -17.74 70.46 -147.30
CA LEU A 362 -17.23 70.82 -145.97
C LEU A 362 -17.73 69.89 -144.85
N LEU A 363 -18.77 69.10 -145.10
CA LEU A 363 -19.41 68.25 -144.09
C LEU A 363 -18.68 66.90 -143.92
N LEU A 364 -17.93 66.45 -144.95
CA LEU A 364 -17.19 65.18 -144.96
C LEU A 364 -15.81 65.22 -144.29
N GLU A 365 -15.20 66.40 -144.12
CA GLU A 365 -13.93 66.53 -143.41
C GLU A 365 -14.14 66.55 -141.89
N LYS A 366 -15.21 67.22 -141.43
CA LYS A 366 -15.57 67.31 -140.01
C LYS A 366 -15.89 65.97 -139.36
N THR A 367 -16.47 65.03 -140.11
CA THR A 367 -16.78 63.67 -139.61
C THR A 367 -15.54 62.81 -139.42
N ARG A 368 -14.51 62.95 -140.28
CA ARG A 368 -13.24 62.23 -140.14
C ARG A 368 -12.43 62.65 -138.91
N ALA A 369 -12.51 63.92 -138.52
CA ALA A 369 -11.89 64.39 -137.28
C ALA A 369 -12.54 63.78 -136.03
N HIS A 370 -13.86 63.57 -136.04
CA HIS A 370 -14.59 63.01 -134.90
C HIS A 370 -14.19 61.55 -134.63
N THR A 371 -14.10 60.72 -135.68
CA THR A 371 -13.79 59.29 -135.54
C THR A 371 -12.37 59.02 -135.06
N LEU A 372 -11.41 59.94 -135.26
CA LEU A 372 -10.06 59.77 -134.69
C LEU A 372 -10.06 60.01 -133.18
N ALA A 373 -10.67 61.11 -132.72
CA ALA A 373 -10.78 61.43 -131.29
C ALA A 373 -11.59 60.38 -130.50
N GLU A 374 -12.59 59.77 -131.14
CA GLU A 374 -13.43 58.72 -130.54
C GLU A 374 -12.65 57.42 -130.31
N ASN A 375 -11.80 57.02 -131.27
CA ASN A 375 -10.92 55.86 -131.10
C ASN A 375 -9.83 56.08 -130.03
N GLU A 376 -9.25 57.28 -129.95
CA GLU A 376 -8.29 57.64 -128.88
C GLU A 376 -8.95 57.61 -127.49
N ALA A 377 -10.21 58.05 -127.39
CA ALA A 377 -10.99 57.97 -126.14
C ALA A 377 -11.27 56.52 -125.71
N CYS A 378 -11.56 55.60 -126.64
CA CYS A 378 -11.71 54.18 -126.35
C CYS A 378 -10.41 53.55 -125.83
N ALA A 379 -9.28 53.77 -126.49
CA ALA A 379 -7.97 53.26 -126.04
C ALA A 379 -7.60 53.78 -124.63
N ALA A 380 -7.90 55.05 -124.35
CA ALA A 380 -7.70 55.63 -123.01
C ALA A 380 -8.65 55.07 -121.94
N ALA A 381 -9.83 54.55 -122.32
CA ALA A 381 -10.76 53.88 -121.42
C ALA A 381 -10.34 52.44 -121.11
N GLU A 382 -9.89 51.68 -122.11
CA GLU A 382 -9.40 50.30 -121.95
C GLU A 382 -8.14 50.25 -121.06
N ALA A 383 -7.19 51.16 -121.28
CA ALA A 383 -6.01 51.29 -120.42
C ALA A 383 -6.37 51.59 -118.95
N ARG A 384 -7.46 52.33 -118.71
CA ARG A 384 -7.98 52.60 -117.35
C ARG A 384 -8.70 51.40 -116.74
N MET A 385 -9.36 50.55 -117.53
CA MET A 385 -9.87 49.27 -117.00
C MET A 385 -8.72 48.37 -116.56
N GLN A 386 -7.73 48.13 -117.42
CA GLN A 386 -6.62 47.23 -117.12
C GLN A 386 -5.80 47.68 -115.90
N ALA A 387 -5.57 48.99 -115.74
CA ALA A 387 -4.93 49.55 -114.55
C ALA A 387 -5.76 49.29 -113.27
N LYS A 388 -7.08 49.42 -113.35
CA LYS A 388 -7.99 49.20 -112.23
C LYS A 388 -8.16 47.71 -111.88
N GLU A 389 -8.09 46.83 -112.86
CA GLU A 389 -8.06 45.37 -112.66
C GLU A 389 -6.75 44.93 -111.99
N GLN A 390 -5.61 45.51 -112.36
CA GLN A 390 -4.34 45.28 -111.66
C GLN A 390 -4.38 45.81 -110.22
N GLU A 391 -4.99 46.98 -109.99
CA GLU A 391 -5.17 47.54 -108.65
C GLU A 391 -6.05 46.63 -107.75
N THR A 392 -7.16 46.09 -108.27
CA THR A 392 -8.00 45.15 -107.51
C THR A 392 -7.32 43.79 -107.30
N ALA A 393 -6.51 43.31 -108.25
CA ALA A 393 -5.69 42.11 -108.05
C ALA A 393 -4.69 42.28 -106.90
N ILE A 394 -3.94 43.38 -106.89
CA ILE A 394 -2.97 43.71 -105.83
C ILE A 394 -3.67 43.93 -104.47
N PHE A 395 -4.86 44.52 -104.47
CA PHE A 395 -5.66 44.66 -103.24
C PHE A 395 -6.12 43.31 -102.69
N ASN A 396 -6.60 42.41 -103.57
CA ASN A 396 -7.04 41.07 -103.17
C ASN A 396 -5.87 40.19 -102.68
N GLU A 397 -4.69 40.28 -103.31
CA GLU A 397 -3.49 39.59 -102.85
C GLU A 397 -3.06 40.07 -101.45
N LYS A 398 -3.03 41.39 -101.23
CA LYS A 398 -2.75 41.98 -99.91
C LYS A 398 -3.76 41.51 -98.86
N ALA A 399 -5.07 41.57 -99.16
CA ALA A 399 -6.11 41.10 -98.25
C ALA A 399 -5.95 39.61 -97.89
N GLN A 400 -5.52 38.76 -98.83
CA GLN A 400 -5.20 37.35 -98.54
C GLN A 400 -3.97 37.20 -97.65
N THR A 401 -2.91 37.99 -97.86
CA THR A 401 -1.73 37.98 -96.98
C THR A 401 -2.04 38.48 -95.57
N ASP A 402 -2.82 39.56 -95.44
CA ASP A 402 -3.25 40.10 -94.15
C ASP A 402 -4.14 39.09 -93.40
N GLN A 403 -5.08 38.45 -94.10
CA GLN A 403 -5.91 37.38 -93.55
C GLN A 403 -5.05 36.25 -92.96
N ALA A 404 -4.08 35.72 -93.71
CA ALA A 404 -3.17 34.67 -93.26
C ALA A 404 -2.28 35.10 -92.08
N VAL A 405 -1.86 36.37 -92.03
CA VAL A 405 -1.17 36.94 -90.86
C VAL A 405 -2.09 36.99 -89.64
N THR A 406 -3.38 37.38 -89.79
CA THR A 406 -4.31 37.32 -88.64
C THR A 406 -4.57 35.90 -88.17
N ASP A 407 -4.67 34.93 -89.07
CA ASP A 407 -4.98 33.53 -88.72
C ASP A 407 -3.80 32.84 -88.00
N THR A 408 -2.57 33.03 -88.48
CA THR A 408 -1.37 32.57 -87.75
C THR A 408 -1.18 33.26 -86.38
N ILE A 409 -1.62 34.51 -86.23
CA ILE A 409 -1.68 35.19 -84.92
C ILE A 409 -2.73 34.55 -84.00
N LYS A 410 -3.94 34.22 -84.51
CA LYS A 410 -5.00 33.54 -83.74
C LYS A 410 -4.53 32.17 -83.27
N GLU A 411 -3.92 31.36 -84.12
CA GLU A 411 -3.33 30.07 -83.76
C GLU A 411 -2.28 30.20 -82.65
N ARG A 412 -1.39 31.20 -82.75
CA ARG A 412 -0.37 31.45 -81.72
C ARG A 412 -0.98 31.84 -80.38
N ILE A 413 -2.05 32.65 -80.38
CA ILE A 413 -2.79 33.03 -79.16
C ILE A 413 -3.45 31.80 -78.55
N GLN A 414 -4.11 30.94 -79.34
CA GLN A 414 -4.73 29.71 -78.85
C GLN A 414 -3.69 28.72 -78.28
N ALA A 415 -2.52 28.60 -78.91
CA ALA A 415 -1.40 27.82 -78.38
C ALA A 415 -0.88 28.37 -77.04
N GLN A 416 -0.77 29.69 -76.90
CA GLN A 416 -0.37 30.35 -75.65
C GLN A 416 -1.44 30.20 -74.55
N GLU A 417 -2.73 30.36 -74.87
CA GLU A 417 -3.83 30.12 -73.92
C GLU A 417 -3.89 28.69 -73.41
N THR A 418 -3.74 27.70 -74.30
CA THR A 418 -3.77 26.29 -73.91
C THR A 418 -2.55 25.89 -73.09
N ALA A 419 -1.38 26.49 -73.35
CA ALA A 419 -0.21 26.38 -72.48
C ALA A 419 -0.46 26.99 -71.09
N ILE A 420 -1.04 28.20 -71.02
CA ILE A 420 -1.38 28.88 -69.75
C ILE A 420 -2.44 28.08 -68.97
N ARG A 421 -3.48 27.55 -69.63
CA ARG A 421 -4.48 26.67 -68.99
C ARG A 421 -3.84 25.40 -68.43
N ARG A 422 -2.94 24.74 -69.17
CA ARG A 422 -2.20 23.57 -68.68
C ARG A 422 -1.27 23.90 -67.51
N ALA A 423 -0.61 25.06 -67.53
CA ALA A 423 0.24 25.51 -66.43
C ALA A 423 -0.58 25.79 -65.15
N ARG A 424 -1.71 26.51 -65.27
CA ARG A 424 -2.63 26.76 -64.15
C ARG A 424 -3.24 25.48 -63.60
N ALA A 425 -3.65 24.55 -64.46
CA ALA A 425 -4.18 23.25 -64.03
C ALA A 425 -3.14 22.41 -63.26
N ARG A 426 -1.87 22.42 -63.69
CA ARG A 426 -0.77 21.78 -62.95
C ARG A 426 -0.53 22.43 -61.59
N ALA A 427 -0.46 23.77 -61.54
CA ALA A 427 -0.27 24.50 -60.28
C ALA A 427 -1.42 24.26 -59.28
N ALA A 428 -2.66 24.19 -59.76
CA ALA A 428 -3.82 23.84 -58.93
C ALA A 428 -3.75 22.40 -58.39
N ALA A 429 -3.42 21.43 -59.24
CA ALA A 429 -3.24 20.04 -58.82
C ALA A 429 -2.08 19.89 -57.80
N GLU A 430 -0.99 20.62 -57.99
CA GLU A 430 0.15 20.62 -57.07
C GLU A 430 -0.18 21.29 -55.72
N ALA A 431 -0.97 22.36 -55.72
CA ALA A 431 -1.48 22.98 -54.49
C ALA A 431 -2.41 22.04 -53.71
N VAL A 432 -3.31 21.31 -54.38
CA VAL A 432 -4.17 20.29 -53.76
C VAL A 432 -3.35 19.12 -53.22
N ALA A 433 -2.32 18.68 -53.95
CA ALA A 433 -1.40 17.62 -53.49
C ALA A 433 -0.59 18.04 -52.25
N ARG A 434 -0.19 19.32 -52.16
CA ARG A 434 0.47 19.88 -50.97
C ARG A 434 -0.49 19.97 -49.78
N LYS A 435 -1.69 20.56 -49.95
CA LYS A 435 -2.68 20.63 -48.85
C LYS A 435 -3.06 19.24 -48.35
N THR A 436 -3.31 18.27 -49.23
CA THR A 436 -3.64 16.89 -48.79
C THR A 436 -2.47 16.18 -48.11
N ALA A 437 -1.22 16.51 -48.42
CA ALA A 437 -0.06 16.05 -47.66
C ALA A 437 0.06 16.73 -46.28
N GLU A 438 -0.19 18.04 -46.19
CA GLU A 438 -0.20 18.81 -44.93
C GLU A 438 -1.35 18.36 -44.00
N ASP A 439 -2.57 18.28 -44.54
CA ASP A 439 -3.75 17.75 -43.86
C ASP A 439 -3.47 16.33 -43.33
N LYS A 440 -2.90 15.46 -44.19
CA LYS A 440 -2.50 14.11 -43.80
C LYS A 440 -1.46 14.12 -42.67
N ILE A 441 -0.42 14.96 -42.73
CA ILE A 441 0.57 15.08 -41.65
C ILE A 441 -0.11 15.49 -40.35
N THR A 442 -1.01 16.49 -40.35
CA THR A 442 -1.74 16.89 -39.13
C THR A 442 -2.79 15.87 -38.65
N ALA A 443 -3.19 14.92 -39.50
CA ALA A 443 -4.04 13.79 -39.13
C ALA A 443 -3.23 12.58 -38.64
N GLU A 444 -2.00 12.37 -39.13
CA GLU A 444 -1.05 11.40 -38.61
C GLU A 444 -0.42 11.88 -37.29
N THR A 445 -0.25 13.20 -37.09
CA THR A 445 -0.18 13.75 -35.74
C THR A 445 -1.49 13.46 -35.02
N HIS A 446 -2.69 13.95 -35.40
CA HIS A 446 -3.94 13.65 -34.66
C HIS A 446 -4.40 12.16 -34.56
N ALA A 447 -3.56 11.20 -34.95
CA ALA A 447 -3.62 9.77 -34.66
C ALA A 447 -2.53 9.28 -33.68
N ALA A 448 -1.23 9.55 -33.92
CA ALA A 448 -0.12 9.07 -33.08
C ALA A 448 -0.20 9.62 -31.65
N GLU A 449 -0.18 10.93 -31.52
CA GLU A 449 -1.45 11.63 -31.35
C GLU A 449 -2.36 11.14 -30.19
N LEU A 450 -3.52 10.57 -30.54
CA LEU A 450 -4.50 9.98 -29.60
C LEU A 450 -4.04 8.67 -28.96
N ALA A 451 -3.09 7.96 -29.59
CA ALA A 451 -2.56 6.72 -29.05
C ALA A 451 -1.70 6.97 -27.80
N GLU A 452 -0.87 8.02 -27.82
CA GLU A 452 -0.18 8.55 -26.63
C GLU A 452 -1.14 8.65 -25.42
N LYS A 453 -2.21 9.48 -25.49
CA LYS A 453 -3.18 9.69 -24.37
C LYS A 453 -3.82 8.42 -23.83
N ARG A 454 -3.76 7.29 -24.54
CA ARG A 454 -4.19 5.99 -24.03
C ARG A 454 -3.10 5.31 -23.22
N ILE A 455 -1.92 5.06 -23.81
CA ILE A 455 -0.85 4.32 -23.11
C ILE A 455 -0.46 5.05 -21.81
N ALA A 456 -0.51 6.39 -21.83
CA ALA A 456 -0.50 7.28 -20.67
C ALA A 456 -1.42 6.88 -19.51
N LEU A 457 -2.71 6.76 -19.81
CA LEU A 457 -3.80 6.59 -18.88
C LEU A 457 -3.93 5.12 -18.47
N ASP A 458 -3.63 4.20 -19.38
CA ASP A 458 -3.41 2.78 -19.08
C ASP A 458 -2.26 2.62 -18.06
N ARG A 459 -1.14 3.33 -18.25
CA ARG A 459 -0.03 3.43 -17.28
C ARG A 459 -0.39 4.18 -16.01
N GLN A 460 -1.55 4.85 -15.92
CA GLN A 460 -2.08 5.40 -14.68
C GLN A 460 -2.90 4.36 -13.94
N VAL A 461 -3.85 3.71 -14.62
CA VAL A 461 -4.62 2.58 -14.09
C VAL A 461 -3.69 1.47 -13.60
N GLU A 462 -2.58 1.18 -14.30
CA GLU A 462 -1.56 0.24 -13.83
C GLU A 462 -0.89 0.69 -12.52
N LYS A 463 -0.50 1.97 -12.35
CA LYS A 463 0.14 2.43 -11.11
C LYS A 463 -0.86 2.32 -9.95
N GLU A 464 -2.07 2.84 -10.15
CA GLU A 464 -3.14 2.85 -9.15
C GLU A 464 -3.57 1.42 -8.77
N ALA A 465 -3.67 0.49 -9.72
CA ALA A 465 -3.97 -0.91 -9.45
C ALA A 465 -2.84 -1.63 -8.67
N ASN A 466 -1.57 -1.35 -8.97
CA ASN A 466 -0.44 -1.91 -8.22
C ASN A 466 -0.35 -1.31 -6.80
N GLU A 467 -0.59 0.01 -6.65
CA GLU A 467 -0.64 0.67 -5.35
C GLU A 467 -1.78 0.11 -4.48
N LEU A 468 -2.97 -0.10 -5.06
CA LEU A 468 -4.08 -0.79 -4.40
C LEU A 468 -3.68 -2.21 -3.97
N ALA A 469 -3.14 -3.02 -4.88
CA ALA A 469 -2.71 -4.39 -4.58
C ALA A 469 -1.63 -4.44 -3.47
N GLU A 470 -0.70 -3.47 -3.44
CA GLU A 470 0.25 -3.32 -2.33
C GLU A 470 -0.43 -2.97 -1.01
N THR A 471 -1.41 -2.05 -1.01
CA THR A 471 -2.16 -1.72 0.23
C THR A 471 -2.99 -2.89 0.74
N GLU A 472 -3.61 -3.68 -0.15
CA GLU A 472 -4.33 -4.90 0.22
C GLU A 472 -3.37 -5.98 0.75
N ALA A 473 -2.23 -6.20 0.11
CA ALA A 473 -1.21 -7.13 0.59
C ALA A 473 -0.69 -6.75 1.98
N ARG A 474 -0.39 -5.46 2.21
CA ARG A 474 0.01 -4.92 3.53
C ARG A 474 -1.12 -5.05 4.56
N LEU A 475 -2.38 -4.88 4.17
CA LEU A 475 -3.54 -5.07 5.05
C LEU A 475 -3.73 -6.55 5.43
N ILE A 476 -3.55 -7.48 4.49
CA ILE A 476 -3.58 -8.93 4.73
C ILE A 476 -2.42 -9.33 5.64
N GLU A 477 -1.21 -8.83 5.41
CA GLU A 477 -0.04 -9.10 6.26
C GLU A 477 -0.24 -8.57 7.69
N ASN A 478 -0.78 -7.36 7.85
CA ASN A 478 -1.10 -6.80 9.16
C ASN A 478 -2.22 -7.57 9.88
N LYS A 479 -3.30 -7.95 9.19
CA LYS A 479 -4.35 -8.83 9.74
C LYS A 479 -3.79 -10.19 10.16
N ARG A 480 -2.84 -10.74 9.39
CA ARG A 480 -2.14 -11.99 9.72
C ARG A 480 -1.27 -11.83 10.97
N LYS A 481 -0.42 -10.80 11.05
CA LYS A 481 0.38 -10.49 12.25
C LYS A 481 -0.50 -10.27 13.49
N GLN A 482 -1.64 -9.60 13.34
CA GLN A 482 -2.61 -9.42 14.41
C GLN A 482 -3.23 -10.76 14.85
N ALA A 483 -3.60 -11.64 13.92
CA ALA A 483 -4.12 -12.97 14.24
C ALA A 483 -3.06 -13.85 14.92
N GLU A 484 -1.81 -13.83 14.45
CA GLU A 484 -0.68 -14.55 15.05
C GLU A 484 -0.40 -14.03 16.47
N ALA A 485 -0.41 -12.71 16.70
CA ALA A 485 -0.28 -12.11 18.03
C ALA A 485 -1.46 -12.47 18.96
N VAL A 486 -2.70 -12.51 18.45
CA VAL A 486 -3.87 -12.96 19.22
C VAL A 486 -3.78 -14.44 19.59
N GLN A 487 -3.24 -15.30 18.72
CA GLN A 487 -3.02 -16.71 19.05
C GLN A 487 -1.90 -16.88 20.09
N GLN A 488 -0.80 -16.11 19.99
CA GLN A 488 0.25 -16.09 21.01
C GLN A 488 -0.28 -15.61 22.37
N ALA A 489 -1.12 -14.56 22.38
CA ALA A 489 -1.78 -14.07 23.59
C ALA A 489 -2.73 -15.12 24.19
N LYS A 490 -3.48 -15.87 23.36
CA LYS A 490 -4.33 -16.98 23.81
C LYS A 490 -3.52 -18.14 24.39
N SER A 491 -2.42 -18.56 23.76
CA SER A 491 -1.57 -19.62 24.31
C SER A 491 -0.88 -19.20 25.61
N ALA A 492 -0.45 -17.94 25.71
CA ALA A 492 0.12 -17.40 26.94
C ALA A 492 -0.92 -17.29 28.06
N ALA A 493 -2.17 -16.92 27.75
CA ALA A 493 -3.27 -16.91 28.70
C ALA A 493 -3.65 -18.32 29.17
N ALA A 494 -3.71 -19.30 28.27
CA ALA A 494 -3.95 -20.71 28.62
C ALA A 494 -2.86 -21.26 29.54
N ALA A 495 -1.58 -20.99 29.25
CA ALA A 495 -0.46 -21.40 30.10
C ALA A 495 -0.47 -20.72 31.48
N ARG A 496 -0.95 -19.46 31.58
CA ARG A 496 -1.18 -18.79 32.88
C ARG A 496 -2.30 -19.47 33.66
N ILE A 497 -3.45 -19.73 33.04
CA ILE A 497 -4.58 -20.42 33.68
C ILE A 497 -4.15 -21.82 34.16
N GLU A 498 -3.40 -22.57 33.37
CA GLU A 498 -2.85 -23.88 33.77
C GLU A 498 -1.88 -23.76 34.96
N MET A 499 -1.07 -22.70 35.02
CA MET A 499 -0.18 -22.41 36.15
C MET A 499 -0.95 -21.98 37.40
N GLU A 500 -1.99 -21.15 37.26
CA GLU A 500 -2.89 -20.73 38.34
C GLU A 500 -3.70 -21.91 38.89
N GLN A 501 -4.15 -22.83 38.04
CA GLN A 501 -4.75 -24.11 38.43
C GLN A 501 -3.76 -24.97 39.23
N LYS A 502 -2.51 -25.14 38.76
CA LYS A 502 -1.47 -25.86 39.52
C LYS A 502 -1.14 -25.19 40.86
N LEU A 503 -1.12 -23.86 40.92
CA LEU A 503 -0.88 -23.11 42.17
C LEU A 503 -2.05 -23.23 43.16
N THR A 504 -3.30 -23.24 42.67
CA THR A 504 -4.48 -23.45 43.51
C THR A 504 -4.63 -24.91 43.95
N GLU A 505 -4.27 -25.89 43.12
CA GLU A 505 -4.11 -27.29 43.54
C GLU A 505 -3.03 -27.45 44.63
N LEU A 506 -1.87 -26.81 44.47
CA LEU A 506 -0.82 -26.86 45.49
C LEU A 506 -1.27 -26.17 46.79
N SER A 507 -1.94 -25.01 46.70
CA SER A 507 -2.48 -24.30 47.85
C SER A 507 -3.54 -25.11 48.61
N THR A 508 -4.49 -25.72 47.89
CA THR A 508 -5.51 -26.60 48.50
C THR A 508 -4.92 -27.85 49.11
N ARG A 509 -3.92 -28.49 48.49
CA ARG A 509 -3.16 -29.60 49.10
C ARG A 509 -2.39 -29.17 50.35
N ILE A 510 -1.81 -27.96 50.37
CA ILE A 510 -1.15 -27.40 51.57
C ILE A 510 -2.16 -27.19 52.69
N ALA A 511 -3.31 -26.58 52.39
CA ALA A 511 -4.39 -26.37 53.37
C ALA A 511 -4.96 -27.71 53.90
N GLN A 512 -5.18 -28.70 53.03
CA GLN A 512 -5.59 -30.06 53.43
C GLN A 512 -4.55 -30.70 54.36
N ASN A 513 -3.25 -30.63 54.02
CA ASN A 513 -2.17 -31.14 54.87
C ASN A 513 -2.09 -30.40 56.22
N GLN A 514 -2.37 -29.09 56.27
CA GLN A 514 -2.47 -28.32 57.50
C GLN A 514 -3.67 -28.77 58.36
N VAL A 515 -4.85 -28.95 57.77
CA VAL A 515 -6.04 -29.47 58.46
C VAL A 515 -5.80 -30.88 59.00
N ILE A 516 -5.19 -31.78 58.22
CA ILE A 516 -4.82 -33.12 58.67
C ILE A 516 -3.79 -33.07 59.81
N ALA A 517 -2.81 -32.16 59.75
CA ALA A 517 -1.86 -31.97 60.83
C ALA A 517 -2.52 -31.42 62.11
N MET A 518 -3.43 -30.45 61.98
CA MET A 518 -4.20 -29.88 63.09
C MET A 518 -5.11 -30.93 63.75
N ALA A 519 -5.90 -31.67 62.96
CA ALA A 519 -6.73 -32.77 63.46
C ALA A 519 -5.88 -33.81 64.20
N LYS A 520 -4.71 -34.18 63.67
CA LYS A 520 -3.77 -35.09 64.34
C LYS A 520 -3.13 -34.53 65.61
N THR A 521 -3.02 -33.20 65.74
CA THR A 521 -2.64 -32.57 67.03
C THR A 521 -3.81 -32.51 68.01
N GLU A 522 -5.05 -32.32 67.55
CA GLU A 522 -6.24 -32.41 68.39
C GLU A 522 -6.51 -33.82 68.90
N GLU A 523 -6.33 -34.85 68.07
CA GLU A 523 -6.40 -36.26 68.49
C GLU A 523 -5.40 -36.55 69.60
N ARG A 524 -4.16 -36.05 69.46
CA ARG A 524 -3.11 -36.15 70.48
C ARG A 524 -3.46 -35.36 71.74
N LEU A 525 -4.08 -34.19 71.62
CA LEU A 525 -4.55 -33.40 72.77
C LEU A 525 -5.66 -34.14 73.50
N LYS A 526 -6.70 -34.62 72.81
CA LYS A 526 -7.82 -35.40 73.37
C LYS A 526 -7.34 -36.72 74.00
N ALA A 527 -6.31 -37.36 73.44
CA ALA A 527 -5.64 -38.52 74.04
C ALA A 527 -4.85 -38.15 75.32
N ALA A 528 -4.19 -36.98 75.35
CA ALA A 528 -3.51 -36.47 76.55
C ALA A 528 -4.50 -36.03 77.64
N GLU A 529 -5.62 -35.42 77.27
CA GLU A 529 -6.72 -35.01 78.16
C GLU A 529 -7.40 -36.23 78.80
N THR A 530 -7.68 -37.28 78.02
CA THR A 530 -8.24 -38.53 78.56
C THR A 530 -7.25 -39.30 79.42
N ALA A 531 -5.95 -39.27 79.08
CA ALA A 531 -4.88 -39.78 79.96
C ALA A 531 -4.79 -38.96 81.27
N ALA A 532 -4.86 -37.63 81.20
CA ALA A 532 -4.86 -36.77 82.38
C ALA A 532 -6.12 -36.98 83.25
N ALA A 533 -7.30 -37.13 82.63
CA ALA A 533 -8.55 -37.40 83.33
C ALA A 533 -8.56 -38.77 84.03
N THR A 534 -8.01 -39.81 83.41
CA THR A 534 -7.86 -41.13 84.04
C THR A 534 -6.82 -41.14 85.16
N VAL A 535 -5.71 -40.39 85.00
CA VAL A 535 -4.74 -40.15 86.09
C VAL A 535 -5.39 -39.38 87.25
N LEU A 536 -6.15 -38.31 86.98
CA LEU A 536 -6.90 -37.57 88.00
C LEU A 536 -7.96 -38.43 88.69
N HIS A 537 -8.63 -39.33 87.97
CA HIS A 537 -9.56 -40.29 88.55
C HIS A 537 -8.84 -41.31 89.45
N LYS A 538 -7.65 -41.78 89.04
CA LYS A 538 -6.79 -42.65 89.86
C LYS A 538 -6.30 -41.94 91.12
N ILE A 539 -5.85 -40.69 91.03
CA ILE A 539 -5.46 -39.86 92.18
C ILE A 539 -6.66 -39.63 93.12
N LYS A 540 -7.86 -39.40 92.59
CA LYS A 540 -9.09 -39.29 93.39
C LYS A 540 -9.39 -40.60 94.13
N LEU A 541 -9.36 -41.74 93.43
CA LEU A 541 -9.53 -43.07 94.03
C LEU A 541 -8.49 -43.33 95.13
N GLU A 542 -7.20 -43.10 94.85
CA GLU A 542 -6.10 -43.25 95.81
C GLU A 542 -6.29 -42.32 97.02
N SER A 543 -6.71 -41.07 96.82
CA SER A 543 -7.03 -40.16 97.93
C SER A 543 -8.23 -40.62 98.77
N SER A 544 -9.25 -41.26 98.16
CA SER A 544 -10.37 -41.84 98.90
C SER A 544 -10.00 -43.12 99.63
N ALA A 545 -9.12 -43.94 99.07
CA ALA A 545 -8.57 -45.12 99.74
C ALA A 545 -7.67 -44.72 100.92
N LEU A 546 -6.84 -43.68 100.77
CA LEU A 546 -6.04 -43.12 101.85
C LEU A 546 -6.92 -42.54 102.97
N LYS A 547 -8.04 -41.88 102.64
CA LYS A 547 -9.04 -41.47 103.65
C LYS A 547 -9.66 -42.66 104.38
N ALA A 548 -10.11 -43.70 103.67
CA ALA A 548 -10.67 -44.90 104.29
C ALA A 548 -9.64 -45.65 105.16
N ILE A 549 -8.35 -45.62 104.80
CA ILE A 549 -7.26 -46.13 105.64
C ILE A 549 -7.06 -45.25 106.88
N GLN A 550 -7.11 -43.93 106.75
CA GLN A 550 -7.01 -42.99 107.88
C GLN A 550 -8.19 -43.16 108.87
N GLU A 551 -9.43 -43.19 108.36
CA GLU A 551 -10.64 -43.45 109.15
C GLU A 551 -10.56 -44.80 109.88
N ARG A 552 -9.98 -45.82 109.24
CA ARG A 552 -9.74 -47.12 109.87
C ARG A 552 -8.66 -47.05 110.95
N ILE A 553 -7.55 -46.33 110.73
CA ILE A 553 -6.51 -46.14 111.75
C ILE A 553 -7.10 -45.43 112.99
N GLU A 554 -8.00 -44.47 112.79
CA GLU A 554 -8.71 -43.78 113.88
C GLU A 554 -9.69 -44.72 114.61
N GLN A 555 -10.40 -45.60 113.90
CA GLN A 555 -11.25 -46.64 114.50
C GLN A 555 -10.44 -47.70 115.27
N ASP A 556 -9.31 -48.16 114.70
CA ASP A 556 -8.42 -49.13 115.33
C ASP A 556 -7.72 -48.50 116.57
N ALA A 557 -7.39 -47.21 116.54
CA ALA A 557 -6.91 -46.46 117.71
C ALA A 557 -7.97 -46.37 118.82
N LEU A 558 -9.22 -46.01 118.50
CA LEU A 558 -10.34 -46.03 119.46
C LEU A 558 -10.62 -47.45 120.00
N ALA A 559 -10.35 -48.50 119.22
CA ALA A 559 -10.43 -49.88 119.70
C ALA A 559 -9.29 -50.22 120.67
N VAL A 560 -8.07 -49.72 120.44
CA VAL A 560 -6.93 -49.86 121.37
C VAL A 560 -7.16 -49.08 122.67
N GLU A 561 -7.69 -47.85 122.63
CA GLU A 561 -8.07 -47.11 123.85
C GLU A 561 -9.10 -47.89 124.68
N ARG A 562 -10.10 -48.49 124.02
CA ARG A 562 -11.10 -49.35 124.67
C ARG A 562 -10.50 -50.67 125.20
N ALA A 563 -9.44 -51.18 124.58
CA ALA A 563 -8.73 -52.37 125.06
C ALA A 563 -7.91 -52.05 126.32
N ILE A 564 -7.14 -50.95 126.31
CA ILE A 564 -6.37 -50.46 127.47
C ILE A 564 -7.32 -50.16 128.65
N ALA A 565 -8.50 -49.58 128.39
CA ALA A 565 -9.52 -49.35 129.42
C ALA A 565 -10.08 -50.65 130.02
N ARG A 566 -10.12 -51.75 129.26
CA ARG A 566 -10.49 -53.09 129.79
C ARG A 566 -9.35 -53.73 130.57
N GLU A 567 -8.13 -53.68 130.04
CA GLU A 567 -6.93 -54.19 130.71
C GLU A 567 -6.72 -53.52 132.07
N ALA A 568 -6.98 -52.22 132.19
CA ALA A 568 -6.95 -51.51 133.48
C ALA A 568 -8.01 -52.02 134.48
N VAL A 569 -9.21 -52.40 134.01
CA VAL A 569 -10.27 -52.98 134.86
C VAL A 569 -9.92 -54.43 135.27
N GLU A 570 -9.36 -55.21 134.35
CA GLU A 570 -8.90 -56.57 134.62
C GLU A 570 -7.70 -56.57 135.60
N ALA A 571 -6.77 -55.63 135.45
CA ALA A 571 -5.66 -55.43 136.39
C ALA A 571 -6.15 -55.08 137.81
N MET A 572 -7.13 -54.17 137.96
CA MET A 572 -7.76 -53.90 139.26
C MET A 572 -8.41 -55.16 139.86
N ALA A 573 -9.05 -56.00 139.05
CA ALA A 573 -9.65 -57.25 139.50
C ALA A 573 -8.58 -58.27 139.98
N VAL A 574 -7.43 -58.34 139.29
CA VAL A 574 -6.29 -59.18 139.67
C VAL A 574 -5.61 -58.67 140.94
N GLU A 575 -5.42 -57.35 141.11
CA GLU A 575 -4.91 -56.79 142.36
C GLU A 575 -5.85 -57.05 143.54
N ALA A 576 -7.17 -56.95 143.34
CA ALA A 576 -8.16 -57.30 144.35
C ALA A 576 -8.15 -58.80 144.72
N ALA A 577 -7.80 -59.69 143.78
CA ALA A 577 -7.59 -61.12 144.06
C ALA A 577 -6.27 -61.37 144.82
N LEU A 578 -5.16 -60.75 144.42
CA LEU A 578 -3.86 -60.85 145.10
C LEU A 578 -3.90 -60.27 146.53
N ALA A 579 -4.72 -59.25 146.78
CA ALA A 579 -4.97 -58.73 148.12
C ALA A 579 -5.61 -59.78 149.05
N ARG A 580 -6.52 -60.63 148.54
CA ARG A 580 -7.11 -61.75 149.30
C ARG A 580 -6.11 -62.86 149.56
N ILE A 581 -5.33 -63.25 148.55
CA ILE A 581 -4.29 -64.29 148.69
C ILE A 581 -3.30 -63.91 149.81
N ARG A 582 -2.88 -62.64 149.89
CA ARG A 582 -2.00 -62.16 150.97
C ARG A 582 -2.64 -62.21 152.37
N THR A 583 -3.95 -62.03 152.50
CA THR A 583 -4.62 -62.23 153.80
C THR A 583 -4.69 -63.70 154.20
N ASP A 584 -4.81 -64.61 153.23
CA ASP A 584 -4.84 -66.05 153.47
C ASP A 584 -3.44 -66.60 153.80
N GLU A 585 -2.40 -66.18 153.08
CA GLU A 585 -0.99 -66.50 153.36
C GLU A 585 -0.57 -66.08 154.80
N ALA A 586 -1.05 -64.93 155.27
CA ALA A 586 -0.77 -64.45 156.62
C ALA A 586 -1.34 -65.39 157.71
N ALA A 587 -2.53 -65.95 157.49
CA ALA A 587 -3.13 -66.94 158.38
C ALA A 587 -2.35 -68.27 158.36
N ILE A 588 -1.94 -68.74 157.19
CA ILE A 588 -1.13 -69.96 157.02
C ILE A 588 0.23 -69.81 157.74
N ALA A 589 0.91 -68.67 157.57
CA ALA A 589 2.20 -68.39 158.21
C ALA A 589 2.13 -68.30 159.75
N GLN A 590 0.94 -68.07 160.32
CA GLN A 590 0.69 -68.14 161.76
C GLN A 590 0.52 -69.59 162.24
N ALA A 591 -0.12 -70.46 161.45
CA ALA A 591 -0.23 -71.89 161.73
C ALA A 591 1.13 -72.61 161.64
N SER A 592 1.89 -72.39 160.56
CA SER A 592 3.21 -73.02 160.30
C SER A 592 4.33 -72.58 161.24
N ARG A 593 4.05 -71.76 162.25
CA ARG A 593 4.99 -71.40 163.31
C ARG A 593 4.88 -72.33 164.51
N LYS A 594 3.65 -72.71 164.92
CA LYS A 594 3.39 -73.67 166.00
C LYS A 594 4.05 -75.04 165.74
N ILE A 595 3.94 -75.53 164.50
CA ILE A 595 4.48 -76.85 164.09
C ILE A 595 6.01 -76.92 164.26
N ARG A 596 6.73 -75.80 164.12
CA ARG A 596 8.21 -75.81 164.19
C ARG A 596 8.75 -75.89 165.62
N GLU A 597 8.02 -75.39 166.61
CA GLU A 597 8.42 -75.46 168.02
C GLU A 597 8.28 -76.89 168.58
N GLU A 598 7.43 -77.73 167.98
CA GLU A 598 7.31 -79.16 168.32
C GLU A 598 8.50 -79.98 167.77
N ILE A 599 8.99 -79.67 166.56
CA ILE A 599 9.97 -80.48 165.82
C ILE A 599 11.38 -80.51 166.46
N GLU A 600 11.88 -79.37 166.97
CA GLU A 600 13.23 -79.33 167.59
C GLU A 600 13.36 -80.19 168.85
N THR A 601 12.25 -80.62 169.46
CA THR A 601 12.25 -81.48 170.64
C THR A 601 12.65 -82.94 170.34
N THR A 602 12.70 -83.34 169.06
CA THR A 602 12.73 -84.75 168.65
C THR A 602 13.90 -85.14 167.74
N LYS A 603 14.94 -85.74 168.34
CA LYS A 603 16.01 -86.56 167.71
C LYS A 603 17.00 -85.78 166.81
N MET A 604 18.33 -85.78 167.02
CA MET A 604 19.22 -86.44 167.99
C MET A 604 19.40 -87.97 167.95
N ILE A 605 18.53 -88.75 167.28
CA ILE A 605 18.54 -90.24 167.32
C ILE A 605 18.02 -90.84 166.00
N GLN A 606 18.93 -91.53 165.27
CA GLN A 606 18.73 -92.64 164.31
C GLN A 606 17.81 -92.49 163.08
N ASP A 607 18.44 -92.61 161.90
CA ASP A 607 18.17 -93.47 160.72
C ASP A 607 16.73 -93.99 160.37
N CYS A 608 16.44 -94.02 159.05
CA CYS A 608 15.44 -94.81 158.27
C CYS A 608 14.03 -94.25 157.86
N PHE A 609 13.86 -94.03 156.53
CA PHE A 609 12.72 -94.30 155.58
C PHE A 609 11.21 -93.89 155.80
N ASP A 610 10.70 -93.03 154.88
CA ASP A 610 9.51 -93.03 153.94
C ASP A 610 7.95 -93.05 154.31
N GLU A 611 7.09 -92.59 153.34
CA GLU A 611 5.57 -92.67 153.11
C GLU A 611 4.52 -91.65 153.74
N GLU A 612 3.23 -91.43 153.31
CA GLU A 612 2.52 -91.11 151.98
C GLU A 612 0.93 -90.82 152.08
N ILE A 613 0.23 -90.36 150.99
CA ILE A 613 -1.25 -90.41 150.52
C ILE A 613 -2.41 -89.34 150.90
N PRO A 614 -3.74 -89.30 150.40
CA PRO A 614 -4.62 -88.09 150.08
C PRO A 614 -6.06 -87.96 150.79
N SER A 615 -7.25 -87.39 150.39
CA SER A 615 -8.01 -86.88 149.15
C SER A 615 -9.35 -86.05 149.43
N ASP A 616 -10.12 -85.61 148.38
CA ASP A 616 -11.63 -85.40 148.25
C ASP A 616 -12.43 -84.13 148.76
N THR A 617 -13.66 -83.62 148.34
CA THR A 617 -14.76 -83.70 147.27
C THR A 617 -15.52 -82.29 147.16
N VAL A 618 -16.70 -81.83 146.59
CA VAL A 618 -18.04 -82.16 145.91
C VAL A 618 -18.45 -81.05 144.83
N MET A 619 -19.65 -80.52 144.38
CA MET A 619 -21.16 -80.50 144.62
C MET A 619 -22.05 -80.08 143.34
N HIS A 620 -23.23 -79.38 143.40
CA HIS A 620 -24.27 -79.25 142.28
C HIS A 620 -25.32 -78.04 142.25
N ASP A 621 -26.27 -78.00 141.24
CA ASP A 621 -27.59 -77.24 141.05
C ASP A 621 -27.62 -75.72 140.55
N LYS A 622 -28.66 -75.04 139.91
CA LYS A 622 -30.01 -75.35 139.27
C LYS A 622 -30.74 -74.21 138.43
N GLU A 623 -31.77 -74.58 137.60
CA GLU A 623 -33.06 -73.97 137.02
C GLU A 623 -33.34 -72.55 136.35
N GLN A 624 -34.03 -72.58 135.16
CA GLN A 624 -35.10 -71.74 134.49
C GLN A 624 -35.00 -70.23 134.04
N GLY A 625 -35.68 -69.86 132.91
CA GLY A 625 -36.12 -68.48 132.53
C GLY A 625 -36.41 -68.18 131.02
N ASP A 626 -37.49 -67.45 130.66
CA ASP A 626 -37.91 -67.05 129.26
C ASP A 626 -38.86 -65.79 129.25
N THR A 627 -39.30 -65.27 128.07
CA THR A 627 -40.45 -64.33 127.73
C THR A 627 -40.22 -62.90 127.13
N HIS A 628 -41.31 -62.31 126.58
CA HIS A 628 -41.43 -61.11 125.68
C HIS A 628 -41.95 -59.81 126.36
N SER A 629 -42.03 -58.67 125.60
CA SER A 629 -42.93 -57.46 125.72
C SER A 629 -42.16 -56.11 125.62
N SER A 630 -42.69 -54.94 125.18
CA SER A 630 -43.70 -54.53 124.17
C SER A 630 -43.71 -52.98 123.97
N ASP A 631 -44.35 -52.50 122.90
CA ASP A 631 -45.00 -51.18 122.65
C ASP A 631 -44.28 -49.81 122.44
N ASP A 632 -44.94 -49.04 121.55
CA ASP A 632 -45.08 -47.57 121.36
C ASP A 632 -43.88 -46.60 121.10
N GLY A 633 -44.08 -45.64 120.16
CA GLY A 633 -43.18 -44.49 119.96
C GLY A 633 -43.28 -43.72 118.61
N GLU A 634 -44.12 -42.70 118.55
CA GLU A 634 -44.47 -41.81 117.42
C GLU A 634 -43.35 -41.05 116.63
N ALA A 635 -43.55 -40.94 115.30
CA ALA A 635 -43.67 -39.70 114.48
C ALA A 635 -42.51 -38.76 114.01
N LEU A 636 -42.73 -38.24 112.77
CA LEU A 636 -42.58 -36.86 112.26
C LEU A 636 -41.28 -36.28 111.62
N LEU A 637 -41.49 -35.53 110.51
CA LEU A 637 -40.69 -34.45 109.87
C LEU A 637 -39.39 -34.83 109.08
N ALA A 638 -38.99 -34.17 107.96
CA ALA A 638 -39.59 -33.12 107.10
C ALA A 638 -38.86 -32.97 105.72
N ALA A 639 -39.33 -32.05 104.85
CA ALA A 639 -38.74 -31.50 103.59
C ALA A 639 -38.75 -32.44 102.33
N THR A 640 -39.55 -32.23 101.26
CA THR A 640 -39.69 -31.14 100.23
C THR A 640 -38.63 -31.19 99.10
N GLU A 641 -38.82 -30.77 97.83
CA GLU A 641 -39.94 -30.30 96.93
C GLU A 641 -39.38 -30.28 95.46
N GLU A 642 -40.09 -30.26 94.32
CA GLU A 642 -41.43 -30.72 93.90
C GLU A 642 -41.46 -30.83 92.33
N ARG A 643 -42.61 -30.82 91.63
CA ARG A 643 -42.76 -31.15 90.19
C ARG A 643 -43.54 -30.11 89.35
N MET A 644 -42.99 -29.75 88.17
CA MET A 644 -43.61 -29.07 87.00
C MET A 644 -43.88 -27.53 87.01
N ALA A 645 -43.63 -26.94 85.81
CA ALA A 645 -44.31 -25.79 85.15
C ALA A 645 -43.59 -24.42 84.99
N ALA A 646 -43.93 -23.75 83.87
CA ALA A 646 -43.79 -22.33 83.50
C ALA A 646 -42.44 -21.73 82.96
N GLU A 647 -42.39 -21.62 81.61
CA GLU A 647 -42.19 -20.37 80.80
C GLU A 647 -40.84 -19.62 80.63
N THR A 648 -40.41 -19.52 79.34
CA THR A 648 -39.69 -18.41 78.64
C THR A 648 -38.23 -18.09 79.02
N SER A 649 -37.24 -17.95 78.11
CA SER A 649 -37.22 -17.12 76.90
C SER A 649 -35.89 -17.26 76.10
N GLY A 650 -35.94 -17.16 74.75
CA GLY A 650 -34.79 -16.92 73.84
C GLY A 650 -33.77 -18.06 73.63
N ALA A 651 -33.02 -18.12 72.51
CA ALA A 651 -33.14 -17.46 71.21
C ALA A 651 -32.28 -18.20 70.13
N LEU A 652 -32.54 -17.93 68.85
CA LEU A 652 -31.84 -18.40 67.63
C LEU A 652 -32.01 -19.93 67.33
N ASP A 653 -32.67 -20.40 66.26
CA ASP A 653 -32.71 -20.03 64.81
C ASP A 653 -31.49 -20.55 64.03
N GLY A 654 -31.63 -21.33 62.94
CA GLY A 654 -32.83 -21.88 62.28
C GLY A 654 -32.46 -22.94 61.22
N SER A 655 -33.41 -23.73 60.73
CA SER A 655 -33.17 -24.83 59.77
C SER A 655 -34.26 -24.97 58.71
N ASP A 656 -33.83 -25.34 57.50
CA ASP A 656 -34.59 -25.43 56.24
C ASP A 656 -36.05 -25.95 56.32
N ASP A 657 -36.99 -25.16 55.79
CA ASP A 657 -37.81 -25.60 54.66
C ASP A 657 -38.27 -24.37 53.83
N SER A 658 -38.59 -24.53 52.55
CA SER A 658 -38.89 -23.41 51.63
C SER A 658 -40.04 -23.72 50.68
N ALA A 659 -41.27 -23.40 51.13
CA ALA A 659 -42.50 -23.52 50.34
C ALA A 659 -43.01 -22.16 49.85
N ASN A 660 -43.28 -22.04 48.54
CA ASN A 660 -43.70 -20.80 47.88
C ASN A 660 -45.18 -20.44 48.09
N GLN A 661 -45.47 -19.16 48.41
CA GLN A 661 -46.57 -18.31 47.90
C GLN A 661 -46.69 -17.01 48.75
N PRO A 662 -47.38 -15.93 48.30
CA PRO A 662 -47.67 -15.47 46.92
C PRO A 662 -47.40 -13.94 46.73
N GLU A 663 -47.96 -13.36 45.65
CA GLU A 663 -48.25 -11.92 45.40
C GLU A 663 -47.12 -10.86 45.34
N SER A 664 -46.90 -10.29 44.14
CA SER A 664 -47.43 -8.95 43.79
C SER A 664 -46.89 -8.44 42.44
N GLY A 665 -47.59 -7.50 41.78
CA GLY A 665 -47.01 -6.62 40.75
C GLY A 665 -47.50 -6.77 39.29
N MET A 666 -48.52 -5.97 38.94
CA MET A 666 -48.81 -5.43 37.60
C MET A 666 -48.93 -6.37 36.37
N LEU A 667 -50.17 -6.69 36.01
CA LEU A 667 -50.57 -6.78 34.60
C LEU A 667 -50.76 -5.36 34.03
N ASN A 668 -50.36 -5.12 32.77
CA ASN A 668 -51.15 -4.41 31.75
C ASN A 668 -50.35 -4.20 30.43
N ASP A 669 -50.80 -4.88 29.40
CA ASP A 669 -50.74 -4.46 27.98
C ASP A 669 -52.05 -3.68 27.67
N PRO A 670 -52.26 -3.05 26.48
CA PRO A 670 -51.31 -2.71 25.40
C PRO A 670 -51.53 -1.26 24.85
N VAL A 671 -50.97 -1.00 23.64
CA VAL A 671 -51.44 -0.02 22.60
C VAL A 671 -50.82 1.40 22.54
N GLN A 672 -50.41 1.75 21.31
CA GLN A 672 -50.40 3.05 20.58
C GLN A 672 -49.11 3.84 20.26
N SER A 673 -49.02 4.14 18.95
CA SER A 673 -48.36 5.29 18.27
C SER A 673 -46.90 5.18 17.77
N GLY A 674 -46.63 5.78 16.61
CA GLY A 674 -45.35 5.78 15.86
C GLY A 674 -45.16 4.58 14.93
N ALA A 675 -45.61 4.53 13.67
CA ALA A 675 -46.10 5.55 12.71
C ALA A 675 -45.04 6.38 11.96
N SER A 676 -44.18 5.73 11.18
CA SER A 676 -43.64 6.22 9.89
C SER A 676 -42.99 5.05 9.12
N GLY A 677 -43.10 4.90 7.80
CA GLY A 677 -43.85 5.67 6.80
C GLY A 677 -44.36 4.76 5.68
N ASN A 678 -45.28 5.26 4.85
CA ASN A 678 -46.03 4.45 3.88
C ASN A 678 -45.58 4.68 2.43
N SER A 679 -45.93 3.75 1.53
CA SER A 679 -45.55 3.77 0.11
C SER A 679 -46.40 4.72 -0.76
N ILE A 680 -45.83 5.11 -1.89
CA ILE A 680 -46.49 5.62 -3.13
C ILE A 680 -47.20 6.97 -3.01
N GLU A 681 -46.67 7.96 -3.75
CA GLU A 681 -47.50 8.89 -4.51
C GLU A 681 -47.10 8.83 -5.99
N SER A 682 -48.12 8.60 -6.83
CA SER A 682 -48.13 8.94 -8.25
C SER A 682 -49.34 9.84 -8.46
N ASN A 683 -49.18 11.00 -9.11
CA ASN A 683 -50.32 11.84 -9.48
C ASN A 683 -50.04 12.55 -10.81
N ASP A 684 -51.08 12.64 -11.63
CA ASP A 684 -51.04 13.14 -13.00
C ASP A 684 -51.31 14.66 -13.09
N THR A 685 -50.84 15.30 -14.17
CA THR A 685 -51.45 16.44 -14.90
C THR A 685 -50.46 16.91 -15.99
N GLU A 686 -50.86 17.26 -17.23
CA GLU A 686 -52.10 16.98 -17.96
C GLU A 686 -51.87 17.09 -19.49
N VAL A 687 -52.62 16.29 -20.27
CA VAL A 687 -53.19 16.54 -21.61
C VAL A 687 -52.51 17.56 -22.57
N LEU A 688 -51.84 17.04 -23.62
CA LEU A 688 -52.19 17.10 -25.08
C LEU A 688 -53.11 18.24 -25.65
N PRO A 689 -53.21 18.47 -26.99
CA PRO A 689 -52.37 18.05 -28.14
C PRO A 689 -52.15 19.15 -29.24
N ASP A 690 -51.57 18.72 -30.38
CA ASP A 690 -52.01 19.02 -31.76
C ASP A 690 -51.32 20.13 -32.60
N LYS A 691 -51.36 19.89 -33.91
CA LYS A 691 -51.02 20.75 -35.09
C LYS A 691 -49.52 21.01 -35.33
N SER A 692 -48.91 20.67 -36.48
CA SER A 692 -49.27 20.61 -37.92
C SER A 692 -48.98 21.89 -38.70
N GLU A 693 -48.74 21.74 -40.01
CA GLU A 693 -48.22 22.73 -40.97
C GLU A 693 -46.71 23.00 -40.79
N THR A 694 -45.79 22.87 -41.76
CA THR A 694 -45.71 23.04 -43.24
C THR A 694 -45.49 24.48 -43.72
N ALA A 695 -44.74 24.60 -44.83
CA ALA A 695 -44.26 25.85 -45.44
C ALA A 695 -43.20 26.62 -44.60
N GLU A 696 -42.30 27.43 -45.17
CA GLU A 696 -41.49 27.39 -46.42
C GLU A 696 -40.75 28.74 -46.47
N ILE A 697 -39.46 28.77 -46.89
CA ILE A 697 -38.73 29.99 -47.34
C ILE A 697 -38.47 31.00 -46.18
N GLU A 698 -37.29 31.61 -46.02
CA GLU A 698 -36.19 31.93 -46.95
C GLU A 698 -34.94 31.04 -46.85
#